data_AF-A0A8T5TVM7-F1
#
_entry.id   AF-A0A8T5TVM7-F1
#
_cell.length_a   1.000
_cell.length_b   1.000
_cell.length_c   1.000
_cell.angle_alpha   90.00
_cell.angle_beta   90.00
_cell.angle_gamma   90.00
#
_symmetry.space_group_name_H-M   'P 1'
#
loop_
_entity.id
_entity.type
_entity.pdbx_description
1 polymer ?
#
loop_
_entity_poly.entity_id
_entity_poly.type
_entity_poly.pdbx_seq_one_letter_code
_entity_poly.pdbx_strand_id
1 'polypeptide(L)'
;MITTRESINYQFSLIFGYSSPTDLIVGHVIGPGKLTKEKVNELSQEVIKFLRMYNAILRDFAGSEVFAIEFELYNFDEKDARTNIYPKSMLLIPGRFKDCESLLLALKPETGYLDPHKSRDSINDISKLFYEIEEFTNRPELETARKIQVFEKFATRFSKKLYGDLIEDKWNKKLIGLSVSLPTEKELLSTYASIRSDVDFLWNKRPIEICFSNHKFERLKSPYSGKSMIDHLKYAISEPSANFIVEKTLTLGTNLLKLANTGTIDEIQEEIISYFITKLKEKLTMTKEVQSSEELISKFELILSDLGNNADNFTRNSRNFLTTGEIGNISEILDKFNRYVMDNAGTNSEIFSNLCQIATKSIKLSITKGEKLRSIEMSSVINHFDEIIRNSIKCIRESFPRYLSNRRLKMLVYSFMRRLHSKFDNEQKPSKVLGQNILDKLEQHLTSQIEINPVVLLKAGKFNESVLEREFKKIVNENIKSFFRSVKLNISDLIAFAEVQMEKNPKEIESHLKKFEHYSGELKYLLSYILRYSTINRFLKEEPDVEIRDPVTFTNRFHRFLEKRVGGINLIWKSYVLEWIKDYAKKFFIVEEKRDWKLDETLFEFIKYLEERESKEQEPETFFKFLDKYIQNVTDPIEKENLVDFYKHYDYCIGIKTEFPKYVQSKVEKEINLFITDQERLKPIEYFSIDEKDTFKNFVKEKELKYFSKLIARPVSLILKQDLTSEEKELFKADLFHVFEFKYWHKNTKFDIADNFKEVYREWVKL
;
A
#
# COMPACT_ATOMS: atom_id res chain seq x y z
N MET A 1 -27.43 -20.58 -15.39
CA MET A 1 -27.75 -19.14 -15.30
C MET A 1 -27.00 -18.44 -16.43
N ILE A 2 -27.69 -17.92 -17.44
CA ILE A 2 -27.05 -17.18 -18.55
C ILE A 2 -26.86 -15.74 -18.04
N THR A 3 -25.72 -15.47 -17.42
CA THR A 3 -25.29 -14.11 -17.09
C THR A 3 -24.85 -13.45 -18.39
N THR A 4 -25.65 -12.49 -18.88
CA THR A 4 -25.25 -11.67 -20.04
C THR A 4 -23.93 -10.97 -19.71
N ARG A 5 -23.07 -10.83 -20.73
CA ARG A 5 -21.78 -10.14 -20.66
C ARG A 5 -21.89 -8.74 -19.99
N GLU A 6 -23.04 -8.09 -20.12
CA GLU A 6 -23.42 -6.86 -19.43
C GLU A 6 -23.54 -7.05 -17.92
N SER A 7 -24.31 -8.04 -17.43
CA SER A 7 -24.47 -8.32 -15.99
C SER A 7 -23.16 -8.65 -15.25
N ILE A 8 -22.17 -9.21 -15.95
CA ILE A 8 -20.83 -9.50 -15.38
C ILE A 8 -19.91 -8.25 -15.44
N ASN A 9 -20.11 -7.36 -16.43
CA ASN A 9 -19.42 -6.07 -16.47
C ASN A 9 -19.85 -5.12 -15.33
N TYR A 10 -20.97 -5.40 -14.65
CA TYR A 10 -21.49 -4.65 -13.50
C TYR A 10 -20.93 -5.10 -12.14
N GLN A 11 -19.78 -5.79 -12.07
CA GLN A 11 -19.07 -6.08 -10.81
C GLN A 11 -18.40 -4.83 -10.21
N PHE A 12 -19.18 -3.75 -10.06
CA PHE A 12 -18.78 -2.58 -9.30
C PHE A 12 -18.70 -2.99 -7.83
N SER A 13 -17.58 -2.65 -7.18
CA SER A 13 -17.60 -2.57 -5.73
C SER A 13 -17.51 -1.12 -5.32
N LEU A 14 -18.38 -0.74 -4.40
CA LEU A 14 -18.52 0.59 -3.85
C LEU A 14 -18.36 0.48 -2.35
N ILE A 15 -17.39 1.20 -1.79
CA ILE A 15 -17.26 1.41 -0.36
C ILE A 15 -17.60 2.87 -0.10
N PHE A 16 -18.64 3.10 0.69
CA PHE A 16 -19.02 4.42 1.15
C PHE A 16 -18.78 4.52 2.66
N GLY A 17 -18.14 5.60 3.08
CA GLY A 17 -17.95 5.93 4.49
C GLY A 17 -18.42 7.35 4.78
N TYR A 18 -18.97 7.56 5.96
CA TYR A 18 -19.31 8.86 6.52
C TYR A 18 -18.79 8.94 7.96
N SER A 19 -18.15 10.05 8.31
CA SER A 19 -17.80 10.42 9.68
C SER A 19 -18.50 11.72 10.04
N SER A 20 -19.17 11.71 11.19
CA SER A 20 -19.69 12.91 11.82
C SER A 20 -18.61 13.66 12.61
N PRO A 21 -18.89 14.90 13.03
CA PRO A 21 -18.07 15.66 13.98
C PRO A 21 -18.13 15.07 15.41
N THR A 22 -19.13 14.23 15.69
CA THR A 22 -19.33 13.52 16.96
C THR A 22 -18.65 12.13 16.98
N ASP A 23 -17.71 11.89 16.05
CA ASP A 23 -16.99 10.62 15.82
C ASP A 23 -17.89 9.39 15.52
N LEU A 24 -19.15 9.62 15.12
CA LEU A 24 -20.00 8.56 14.60
C LEU A 24 -19.57 8.23 13.17
N ILE A 25 -19.09 7.01 12.97
CA ILE A 25 -18.69 6.51 11.66
C ILE A 25 -19.67 5.43 11.20
N VAL A 26 -20.24 5.63 10.03
CA VAL A 26 -21.08 4.62 9.35
C VAL A 26 -20.64 4.44 7.92
N GLY A 27 -20.90 3.27 7.36
CA GLY A 27 -20.63 3.04 5.96
C GLY A 27 -21.40 1.86 5.40
N HIS A 28 -21.19 1.62 4.11
CA HIS A 28 -21.79 0.51 3.42
C HIS A 28 -20.87 0.05 2.29
N VAL A 29 -20.86 -1.26 2.06
CA VAL A 29 -20.14 -1.89 0.96
C VAL A 29 -21.16 -2.56 0.05
N ILE A 30 -21.12 -2.22 -1.23
CA ILE A 30 -21.79 -2.96 -2.29
C ILE A 30 -20.69 -3.65 -3.07
N GLY A 31 -20.75 -4.97 -3.20
CA GLY A 31 -19.73 -5.76 -3.89
C GLY A 31 -20.18 -7.21 -4.06
N PRO A 32 -19.35 -8.05 -4.69
CA PRO A 32 -19.67 -9.47 -4.90
C PRO A 32 -19.64 -10.30 -3.61
N GLY A 33 -18.93 -9.84 -2.57
CA GLY A 33 -18.84 -10.51 -1.28
C GLY A 33 -20.05 -10.29 -0.37
N LYS A 34 -20.22 -11.18 0.62
CA LYS A 34 -21.20 -11.04 1.69
C LYS A 34 -20.48 -10.85 3.02
N LEU A 35 -20.48 -9.60 3.48
CA LEU A 35 -19.91 -9.20 4.76
C LEU A 35 -20.98 -8.92 5.81
N THR A 36 -20.65 -9.18 7.06
CA THR A 36 -21.42 -8.74 8.23
C THR A 36 -21.42 -7.22 8.34
N LYS A 37 -22.43 -6.66 9.01
CA LYS A 37 -22.50 -5.21 9.26
C LYS A 37 -21.31 -4.69 10.06
N GLU A 38 -20.86 -5.46 11.04
CA GLU A 38 -19.67 -5.15 11.84
C GLU A 38 -18.45 -5.00 10.93
N LYS A 39 -18.23 -5.96 10.04
CA LYS A 39 -17.08 -5.91 9.12
C LYS A 39 -17.18 -4.77 8.11
N VAL A 40 -18.38 -4.46 7.63
CA VAL A 40 -18.64 -3.31 6.76
C VAL A 40 -18.30 -1.98 7.47
N ASN A 41 -18.68 -1.84 8.73
CA ASN A 41 -18.36 -0.66 9.53
C ASN A 41 -16.85 -0.55 9.80
N GLU A 42 -16.18 -1.65 10.15
CA GLU A 42 -14.71 -1.69 10.32
C GLU A 42 -13.98 -1.23 9.06
N LEU A 43 -14.34 -1.77 7.90
CA LEU A 43 -13.73 -1.39 6.62
C LEU A 43 -13.94 0.09 6.33
N SER A 44 -15.15 0.60 6.57
CA SER A 44 -15.48 2.01 6.35
C SER A 44 -14.67 2.95 7.24
N GLN A 45 -14.46 2.57 8.51
CA GLN A 45 -13.59 3.29 9.45
C GLN A 45 -12.13 3.29 9.00
N GLU A 46 -11.61 2.16 8.53
CA GLU A 46 -10.24 2.08 8.02
C GLU A 46 -10.03 2.98 6.80
N VAL A 47 -11.00 3.06 5.87
CA VAL A 47 -10.86 3.93 4.69
C VAL A 47 -10.80 5.41 5.08
N ILE A 48 -11.68 5.85 6.01
CA ILE A 48 -11.68 7.23 6.51
C ILE A 48 -10.37 7.55 7.24
N LYS A 49 -9.86 6.60 8.04
CA LYS A 49 -8.57 6.75 8.71
C LYS A 49 -7.43 6.96 7.71
N PHE A 50 -7.37 6.16 6.64
CA PHE A 50 -6.35 6.33 5.59
C PHE A 50 -6.47 7.69 4.89
N LEU A 51 -7.69 8.14 4.58
CA LEU A 51 -7.92 9.46 3.99
C LEU A 51 -7.45 10.58 4.92
N ARG A 52 -7.82 10.56 6.21
CA ARG A 52 -7.42 11.58 7.19
C ARG A 52 -5.90 11.65 7.35
N MET A 53 -5.25 10.49 7.47
CA MET A 53 -3.78 10.41 7.55
C MET A 53 -3.13 10.98 6.30
N TYR A 54 -3.68 10.69 5.12
CA TYR A 54 -3.15 11.17 3.86
C TYR A 54 -3.39 12.68 3.67
N ASN A 55 -4.58 13.20 4.00
CA ASN A 55 -4.85 14.65 3.98
C ASN A 55 -3.96 15.40 4.97
N ALA A 56 -3.68 14.86 6.16
CA ALA A 56 -2.75 15.48 7.10
C ALA A 56 -1.33 15.61 6.51
N ILE A 57 -0.88 14.58 5.79
CA ILE A 57 0.38 14.63 5.04
C ILE A 57 0.31 15.71 3.94
N LEU A 58 -0.75 15.74 3.14
CA LEU A 58 -0.89 16.70 2.04
C LEU A 58 -0.94 18.16 2.52
N ARG A 59 -1.58 18.44 3.66
CA ARG A 59 -1.59 19.78 4.24
C ARG A 59 -0.18 20.25 4.62
N ASP A 60 0.68 19.36 5.12
CA ASP A 60 2.06 19.70 5.49
C ASP A 60 3.00 19.83 4.28
N PHE A 61 2.87 18.93 3.29
CA PHE A 61 3.79 18.84 2.15
C PHE A 61 3.36 19.63 0.91
N ALA A 62 2.06 19.86 0.72
CA ALA A 62 1.48 20.56 -0.44
C ALA A 62 0.61 21.78 -0.06
N GLY A 63 0.14 21.87 1.18
CA GLY A 63 -0.88 22.86 1.55
C GLY A 63 -2.24 22.56 0.94
N SER A 64 -2.50 21.31 0.62
CA SER A 64 -3.68 20.89 -0.14
C SER A 64 -4.38 19.70 0.54
N GLU A 65 -5.59 19.39 0.08
CA GLU A 65 -6.31 18.16 0.41
C GLU A 65 -6.61 17.36 -0.85
N VAL A 66 -6.86 16.05 -0.71
CA VAL A 66 -7.30 15.23 -1.85
C VAL A 66 -8.62 15.76 -2.41
N PHE A 67 -8.62 16.06 -3.70
CA PHE A 67 -9.84 16.30 -4.45
C PHE A 67 -10.41 15.01 -5.03
N ALA A 68 -9.56 14.24 -5.72
CA ALA A 68 -9.87 12.94 -6.27
C ALA A 68 -8.58 12.17 -6.60
N ILE A 69 -8.63 10.84 -6.58
CA ILE A 69 -7.53 9.97 -7.05
C ILE A 69 -8.11 8.89 -7.95
N GLU A 70 -7.47 8.65 -9.09
CA GLU A 70 -7.74 7.51 -9.95
C GLU A 70 -6.53 6.59 -10.00
N PHE A 71 -6.76 5.30 -9.77
CA PHE A 71 -5.81 4.23 -9.96
C PHE A 71 -6.26 3.34 -11.12
N GLU A 72 -5.35 3.00 -12.02
CA GLU A 72 -5.47 1.86 -12.92
C GLU A 72 -5.22 0.58 -12.10
N LEU A 73 -6.03 -0.45 -12.34
CA LEU A 73 -5.88 -1.77 -11.75
C LEU A 73 -5.25 -2.71 -12.75
N TYR A 74 -3.94 -2.84 -12.67
CA TYR A 74 -3.16 -3.71 -13.54
C TYR A 74 -3.16 -5.14 -13.00
N ASN A 75 -3.55 -6.12 -13.83
CA ASN A 75 -3.42 -7.54 -13.50
C ASN A 75 -2.06 -8.08 -13.99
N PHE A 76 -1.26 -8.60 -13.07
CA PHE A 76 0.07 -9.15 -13.41
C PHE A 76 0.02 -10.57 -14.00
N ASP A 77 -1.11 -11.28 -13.87
CA ASP A 77 -1.35 -12.60 -14.48
C ASP A 77 -2.16 -12.43 -15.77
N GLU A 78 -1.46 -12.23 -16.89
CA GLU A 78 -2.10 -11.97 -18.18
C GLU A 78 -3.02 -13.11 -18.65
N LYS A 79 -2.71 -14.36 -18.30
CA LYS A 79 -3.54 -15.51 -18.71
C LYS A 79 -4.88 -15.46 -18.02
N ASP A 80 -4.87 -15.19 -16.72
CA ASP A 80 -6.08 -15.08 -15.91
C ASP A 80 -6.89 -13.81 -16.24
N ALA A 81 -6.21 -12.72 -16.58
CA ALA A 81 -6.85 -11.48 -17.05
C ALA A 81 -7.63 -11.66 -18.37
N ARG A 82 -7.26 -12.63 -19.21
CA ARG A 82 -7.98 -12.95 -20.46
C ARG A 82 -9.24 -13.78 -20.23
N THR A 83 -9.31 -14.52 -19.13
CA THR A 83 -10.42 -15.44 -18.84
C THR A 83 -11.41 -14.89 -17.82
N ASN A 84 -10.99 -13.99 -16.93
CA ASN A 84 -11.83 -13.40 -15.89
C ASN A 84 -12.08 -11.91 -16.15
N ILE A 85 -13.13 -11.37 -15.55
CA ILE A 85 -13.51 -9.96 -15.68
C ILE A 85 -13.06 -9.21 -14.42
N TYR A 86 -12.12 -8.30 -14.58
CA TYR A 86 -11.61 -7.46 -13.49
C TYR A 86 -11.98 -5.99 -13.70
N PRO A 87 -12.18 -5.23 -12.61
CA PRO A 87 -12.23 -3.77 -12.70
C PRO A 87 -10.89 -3.27 -13.23
N LYS A 88 -10.93 -2.24 -14.08
CA LYS A 88 -9.75 -1.60 -14.65
C LYS A 88 -9.35 -0.33 -13.91
N SER A 89 -10.26 0.25 -13.13
CA SER A 89 -9.95 1.44 -12.32
C SER A 89 -10.52 1.37 -10.91
N MET A 90 -9.85 2.06 -10.00
CA MET A 90 -10.29 2.33 -8.64
C MET A 90 -10.23 3.84 -8.40
N LEU A 91 -11.35 4.40 -7.97
CA LEU A 91 -11.54 5.84 -7.79
C LEU A 91 -11.78 6.15 -6.33
N LEU A 92 -11.04 7.13 -5.80
CA LEU A 92 -11.22 7.67 -4.46
C LEU A 92 -11.71 9.11 -4.58
N ILE A 93 -12.91 9.39 -4.07
CA ILE A 93 -13.49 10.73 -4.09
C ILE A 93 -13.97 11.08 -2.68
N PRO A 94 -13.27 11.96 -1.96
CA PRO A 94 -13.73 12.49 -0.69
C PRO A 94 -14.79 13.59 -0.89
N GLY A 95 -15.76 13.64 0.00
CA GLY A 95 -16.71 14.74 0.13
C GLY A 95 -16.64 15.36 1.52
N ARG A 96 -17.04 16.63 1.61
CA ARG A 96 -17.00 17.39 2.86
C ARG A 96 -18.16 18.36 2.91
N PHE A 97 -18.82 18.43 4.06
CA PHE A 97 -19.79 19.47 4.36
C PHE A 97 -19.64 19.88 5.82
N LYS A 98 -19.30 21.15 6.08
CA LYS A 98 -18.88 21.62 7.41
C LYS A 98 -17.76 20.73 7.98
N ASP A 99 -17.98 20.15 9.16
CA ASP A 99 -17.06 19.24 9.84
C ASP A 99 -17.32 17.76 9.52
N CYS A 100 -18.32 17.46 8.68
CA CYS A 100 -18.62 16.11 8.24
C CYS A 100 -17.75 15.72 7.05
N GLU A 101 -17.24 14.49 7.08
CA GLU A 101 -16.43 13.90 6.02
C GLU A 101 -17.13 12.68 5.47
N SER A 102 -17.16 12.55 4.15
CA SER A 102 -17.60 11.33 3.48
C SER A 102 -16.59 10.92 2.43
N LEU A 103 -16.69 9.65 2.02
CA LEU A 103 -15.76 9.07 1.09
C LEU A 103 -16.46 8.05 0.22
N LEU A 104 -16.14 8.12 -1.08
CA LEU A 104 -16.46 7.10 -2.05
C LEU A 104 -15.18 6.42 -2.53
N LEU A 105 -15.12 5.11 -2.40
CA LEU A 105 -14.17 4.25 -3.13
C LEU A 105 -14.98 3.40 -4.13
N ALA A 106 -14.75 3.59 -5.42
CA ALA A 106 -15.48 2.89 -6.47
C ALA A 106 -14.54 2.12 -7.42
N LEU A 107 -14.87 0.88 -7.72
CA LEU A 107 -14.18 0.03 -8.70
C LEU A 107 -14.96 -0.01 -10.00
N LYS A 108 -14.37 0.44 -11.12
CA LYS A 108 -15.05 0.52 -12.44
C LYS A 108 -14.36 -0.37 -13.49
N PRO A 109 -15.09 -0.82 -14.54
CA PRO A 109 -14.54 -1.62 -15.64
C PRO A 109 -13.69 -0.82 -16.64
N GLU A 110 -13.66 0.52 -16.55
CA GLU A 110 -12.95 1.40 -17.48
C GLU A 110 -12.17 2.50 -16.73
N THR A 111 -11.06 2.97 -17.31
CA THR A 111 -10.19 4.06 -16.82
C THR A 111 -10.47 5.37 -17.56
N GLY A 112 -10.45 6.51 -16.87
CA GLY A 112 -10.38 7.85 -17.49
C GLY A 112 -11.70 8.43 -18.02
N TYR A 113 -12.86 7.91 -17.58
CA TYR A 113 -14.17 8.31 -18.10
C TYR A 113 -15.06 9.09 -17.13
N LEU A 114 -14.59 9.47 -15.94
CA LEU A 114 -15.40 10.10 -14.90
C LEU A 114 -15.07 11.59 -14.71
N ASP A 115 -16.11 12.40 -14.50
CA ASP A 115 -16.05 13.81 -14.10
C ASP A 115 -15.94 13.89 -12.56
N PRO A 116 -14.73 14.14 -12.02
CA PRO A 116 -14.51 14.13 -10.58
C PRO A 116 -15.25 15.28 -9.87
N HIS A 117 -15.57 16.38 -10.57
CA HIS A 117 -16.29 17.51 -9.99
C HIS A 117 -17.75 17.15 -9.74
N LYS A 118 -18.44 16.63 -10.76
CA LYS A 118 -19.84 16.17 -10.60
C LYS A 118 -19.99 15.07 -9.56
N SER A 119 -19.05 14.12 -9.53
CA SER A 119 -19.05 13.07 -8.52
C SER A 119 -18.84 13.65 -7.11
N ARG A 120 -17.91 14.59 -6.94
CA ARG A 120 -17.68 15.24 -5.65
C ARG A 120 -18.88 16.05 -5.19
N ASP A 121 -19.56 16.77 -6.07
CA ASP A 121 -20.78 17.50 -5.74
C ASP A 121 -21.88 16.56 -5.24
N SER A 122 -22.07 15.44 -5.94
CA SER A 122 -23.03 14.40 -5.53
C SER A 122 -22.72 13.84 -4.14
N ILE A 123 -21.43 13.67 -3.80
CA ILE A 123 -21.00 13.18 -2.49
C ILE A 123 -21.13 14.28 -1.42
N ASN A 124 -20.83 15.54 -1.73
CA ASN A 124 -21.04 16.67 -0.83
C ASN A 124 -22.52 16.85 -0.47
N ASP A 125 -23.43 16.68 -1.44
CA ASP A 125 -24.87 16.68 -1.21
C ASP A 125 -25.28 15.56 -0.24
N ILE A 126 -24.70 14.37 -0.37
CA ILE A 126 -24.93 13.27 0.58
C ILE A 126 -24.38 13.61 1.97
N SER A 127 -23.19 14.22 2.07
CA SER A 127 -22.64 14.69 3.35
C SER A 127 -23.58 15.70 4.02
N LYS A 128 -24.14 16.62 3.25
CA LYS A 128 -25.14 17.58 3.75
C LYS A 128 -26.39 16.89 4.27
N LEU A 129 -26.93 15.93 3.53
CA LEU A 129 -28.11 15.16 3.97
C LEU A 129 -27.82 14.36 5.25
N PHE A 130 -26.62 13.80 5.40
CA PHE A 130 -26.22 13.14 6.64
C PHE A 130 -26.14 14.09 7.83
N TYR A 131 -25.60 15.29 7.63
CA TYR A 131 -25.57 16.33 8.65
C TYR A 131 -27.00 16.73 9.09
N GLU A 132 -27.94 16.87 8.14
CA GLU A 132 -29.35 17.13 8.46
C GLU A 132 -30.01 15.97 9.26
N ILE A 133 -29.67 14.72 8.92
CA ILE A 133 -30.12 13.53 9.68
C ILE A 133 -29.52 13.56 11.10
N GLU A 134 -28.26 13.97 11.24
CA GLU A 134 -27.61 14.11 12.54
C GLU A 134 -28.30 15.15 13.41
N GLU A 135 -28.56 16.35 12.88
CA GLU A 135 -29.32 17.38 13.59
C GLU A 135 -30.70 16.85 14.04
N PHE A 136 -31.38 16.08 13.19
CA PHE A 136 -32.69 15.52 13.52
C PHE A 136 -32.63 14.39 14.57
N THR A 137 -31.59 13.55 14.52
CA THR A 137 -31.41 12.40 15.43
C THR A 137 -30.73 12.78 16.74
N ASN A 138 -30.17 13.99 16.85
CA ASN A 138 -29.57 14.51 18.08
C ASN A 138 -30.61 14.95 19.13
N ARG A 139 -31.56 14.07 19.42
CA ARG A 139 -32.51 14.21 20.53
C ARG A 139 -32.00 13.43 21.74
N PRO A 140 -32.12 13.98 22.97
CA PRO A 140 -31.67 13.30 24.19
C PRO A 140 -32.44 11.99 24.46
N GLU A 141 -33.64 11.84 23.91
CA GLU A 141 -34.52 10.67 24.05
C GLU A 141 -34.08 9.46 23.19
N LEU A 142 -33.19 9.68 22.22
CA LEU A 142 -32.71 8.64 21.31
C LEU A 142 -31.41 8.02 21.86
N GLU A 143 -31.47 6.74 22.21
CA GLU A 143 -30.28 5.97 22.58
C GLU A 143 -29.28 5.90 21.42
N THR A 144 -27.97 5.88 21.72
CA THR A 144 -26.88 5.82 20.74
C THR A 144 -27.03 4.65 19.77
N ALA A 145 -27.44 3.47 20.26
CA ALA A 145 -27.67 2.29 19.42
C ALA A 145 -28.77 2.52 18.36
N ARG A 146 -29.84 3.25 18.71
CA ARG A 146 -30.91 3.59 17.79
C ARG A 146 -30.47 4.64 16.77
N LYS A 147 -29.65 5.63 17.20
CA LYS A 147 -29.04 6.60 16.27
C LYS A 147 -28.22 5.88 15.20
N ILE A 148 -27.30 5.00 15.60
CA ILE A 148 -26.47 4.21 14.68
C ILE A 148 -27.33 3.42 13.68
N GLN A 149 -28.39 2.76 14.13
CA GLN A 149 -29.31 2.03 13.24
C GLN A 149 -29.98 2.93 12.18
N VAL A 150 -30.30 4.18 12.52
CA VAL A 150 -30.85 5.14 11.56
C VAL A 150 -29.79 5.53 10.53
N PHE A 151 -28.58 5.87 10.98
CA PHE A 151 -27.46 6.21 10.11
C PHE A 151 -27.09 5.07 9.16
N GLU A 152 -27.03 3.82 9.63
CA GLU A 152 -26.76 2.64 8.79
C GLU A 152 -27.80 2.46 7.67
N LYS A 153 -29.08 2.71 7.97
CA LYS A 153 -30.15 2.64 6.95
C LYS A 153 -29.96 3.70 5.87
N PHE A 154 -29.57 4.91 6.25
CA PHE A 154 -29.28 5.98 5.30
C PHE A 154 -27.99 5.72 4.51
N ALA A 155 -26.92 5.24 5.15
CA ALA A 155 -25.70 4.81 4.47
C ALA A 155 -25.98 3.75 3.40
N THR A 156 -26.83 2.76 3.72
CA THR A 156 -27.28 1.76 2.75
C THR A 156 -28.03 2.38 1.57
N ARG A 157 -28.96 3.31 1.84
CA ARG A 157 -29.76 3.98 0.78
C ARG A 157 -28.89 4.87 -0.12
N PHE A 158 -28.03 5.69 0.46
CA PHE A 158 -27.15 6.58 -0.29
C PHE A 158 -26.12 5.82 -1.11
N SER A 159 -25.58 4.72 -0.57
CA SER A 159 -24.67 3.85 -1.33
C SER A 159 -25.36 3.22 -2.53
N LYS A 160 -26.62 2.78 -2.40
CA LYS A 160 -27.41 2.29 -3.54
C LYS A 160 -27.68 3.39 -4.57
N LYS A 161 -27.92 4.63 -4.15
CA LYS A 161 -28.06 5.79 -5.04
C LYS A 161 -26.76 6.03 -5.83
N LEU A 162 -25.63 6.16 -5.13
CA LEU A 162 -24.32 6.36 -5.74
C LEU A 162 -23.94 5.23 -6.70
N TYR A 163 -24.28 4.00 -6.33
CA TYR A 163 -24.11 2.83 -7.18
C TYR A 163 -24.95 2.92 -8.46
N GLY A 164 -26.21 3.35 -8.34
CA GLY A 164 -27.07 3.61 -9.50
C GLY A 164 -26.50 4.71 -10.40
N ASP A 165 -26.02 5.82 -9.83
CA ASP A 165 -25.43 6.92 -10.60
C ASP A 165 -24.14 6.49 -11.34
N LEU A 166 -23.35 5.59 -10.76
CA LEU A 166 -22.19 4.96 -11.41
C LEU A 166 -22.59 4.04 -12.56
N ILE A 167 -23.63 3.22 -12.39
CA ILE A 167 -24.13 2.29 -13.41
C ILE A 167 -24.73 3.03 -14.60
N GLU A 168 -25.48 4.09 -14.32
CA GLU A 168 -26.11 4.93 -15.34
C GLU A 168 -25.10 5.90 -15.99
N ASP A 169 -23.82 5.83 -15.60
CA ASP A 169 -22.74 6.64 -16.15
C ASP A 169 -23.04 8.15 -16.12
N LYS A 170 -23.84 8.60 -15.15
CA LYS A 170 -24.24 10.02 -14.99
C LYS A 170 -23.07 10.95 -14.73
N TRP A 171 -21.99 10.41 -14.17
CA TRP A 171 -20.76 11.14 -13.92
C TRP A 171 -19.80 11.10 -15.11
N ASN A 172 -20.15 10.49 -16.24
CA ASN A 172 -19.25 10.44 -17.38
C ASN A 172 -19.30 11.74 -18.20
N LYS A 173 -18.13 12.15 -18.71
CA LYS A 173 -17.98 13.34 -19.57
C LYS A 173 -18.66 13.18 -20.94
N LYS A 174 -18.94 11.93 -21.38
CA LYS A 174 -19.31 11.59 -22.76
C LYS A 174 -20.76 11.91 -23.18
N LEU A 175 -21.68 12.16 -22.25
CA LEU A 175 -23.11 12.17 -22.58
C LEU A 175 -23.71 13.50 -23.04
N ILE A 176 -22.99 14.62 -22.95
CA ILE A 176 -23.51 15.91 -23.44
C ILE A 176 -22.31 16.70 -23.96
N GLY A 177 -22.43 17.28 -25.15
CA GLY A 177 -21.50 18.32 -25.62
C GLY A 177 -21.46 19.47 -24.61
N LEU A 178 -20.55 19.38 -23.65
CA LEU A 178 -20.36 20.37 -22.61
C LEU A 178 -19.48 21.48 -23.16
N SER A 179 -20.08 22.66 -23.20
CA SER A 179 -19.53 23.96 -23.56
C SER A 179 -18.58 24.55 -22.49
N VAL A 180 -18.14 23.77 -21.49
CA VAL A 180 -17.32 24.25 -20.38
C VAL A 180 -16.19 23.25 -20.06
N SER A 181 -14.95 23.66 -20.30
CA SER A 181 -13.73 22.96 -19.89
C SER A 181 -13.61 22.92 -18.37
N LEU A 182 -13.32 21.75 -17.77
CA LEU A 182 -13.14 21.61 -16.32
C LEU A 182 -11.77 22.15 -15.86
N PRO A 183 -11.66 22.76 -14.66
CA PRO A 183 -10.41 23.38 -14.18
C PRO A 183 -9.24 22.40 -13.99
N THR A 184 -9.51 21.10 -14.04
CA THR A 184 -8.52 20.02 -13.90
C THR A 184 -8.22 19.34 -15.24
N GLU A 185 -8.64 19.92 -16.36
CA GLU A 185 -8.36 19.41 -17.71
C GLU A 185 -7.09 20.00 -18.28
N LYS A 186 -6.38 19.21 -19.10
CA LYS A 186 -5.09 19.56 -19.71
C LYS A 186 -5.06 20.94 -20.38
N GLU A 187 -6.19 21.37 -20.95
CA GLU A 187 -6.32 22.66 -21.63
C GLU A 187 -6.23 23.86 -20.66
N LEU A 188 -6.67 23.68 -19.41
CA LEU A 188 -6.63 24.71 -18.35
C LEU A 188 -5.46 24.54 -17.39
N LEU A 189 -4.64 23.50 -17.59
CA LEU A 189 -3.52 23.17 -16.74
C LEU A 189 -2.19 23.60 -17.36
N SER A 190 -1.29 24.11 -16.52
CA SER A 190 0.07 24.49 -16.86
C SER A 190 1.04 23.56 -16.14
N THR A 191 1.73 22.69 -16.89
CA THR A 191 2.74 21.80 -16.32
C THR A 191 4.01 22.57 -15.95
N TYR A 192 4.45 22.47 -14.70
CA TYR A 192 5.62 23.21 -14.20
C TYR A 192 6.75 22.30 -13.69
N ALA A 193 6.48 21.02 -13.43
CA ALA A 193 7.49 20.07 -12.98
C ALA A 193 7.22 18.66 -13.53
N SER A 194 8.27 17.84 -13.59
CA SER A 194 8.18 16.47 -14.04
C SER A 194 9.24 15.60 -13.39
N ILE A 195 8.90 14.35 -13.09
CA ILE A 195 9.79 13.44 -12.38
C ILE A 195 9.77 12.08 -13.08
N ARG A 196 10.95 11.55 -13.40
CA ARG A 196 11.14 10.20 -13.94
C ARG A 196 11.70 9.29 -12.86
N SER A 197 11.18 8.07 -12.75
CA SER A 197 11.66 7.08 -11.77
C SER A 197 11.66 5.69 -12.37
N ASP A 198 12.47 4.80 -11.81
CA ASP A 198 12.39 3.37 -12.05
C ASP A 198 11.24 2.77 -11.21
N VAL A 199 10.65 1.68 -11.66
CA VAL A 199 9.50 1.01 -11.05
C VAL A 199 9.89 -0.40 -10.63
N ASP A 200 9.81 -0.66 -9.33
CA ASP A 200 10.01 -1.95 -8.71
C ASP A 200 8.71 -2.43 -8.02
N PHE A 201 8.57 -3.75 -7.87
CA PHE A 201 7.40 -4.37 -7.25
C PHE A 201 7.83 -5.29 -6.11
N LEU A 202 7.15 -5.17 -4.96
CA LEU A 202 7.32 -6.08 -3.83
C LEU A 202 6.34 -7.25 -3.94
N TRP A 203 6.69 -8.25 -4.75
CA TRP A 203 5.80 -9.37 -5.08
C TRP A 203 5.47 -10.29 -3.90
N ASN A 204 6.26 -10.25 -2.83
CA ASN A 204 6.03 -11.01 -1.59
C ASN A 204 4.95 -10.38 -0.70
N LYS A 205 4.52 -9.15 -0.98
CA LYS A 205 3.45 -8.47 -0.23
C LYS A 205 2.07 -8.71 -0.85
N ARG A 206 1.04 -8.64 -0.02
CA ARG A 206 -0.38 -8.82 -0.41
C ARG A 206 -1.25 -7.71 0.22
N PRO A 207 -1.84 -6.82 -0.58
CA PRO A 207 -1.66 -6.65 -2.02
C PRO A 207 -0.21 -6.30 -2.40
N ILE A 208 0.12 -6.45 -3.68
CA ILE A 208 1.47 -6.12 -4.18
C ILE A 208 1.70 -4.62 -4.04
N GLU A 209 2.87 -4.25 -3.54
CA GLU A 209 3.29 -2.85 -3.40
C GLU A 209 4.20 -2.44 -4.57
N ILE A 210 4.07 -1.18 -4.98
CA ILE A 210 4.94 -0.53 -5.96
C ILE A 210 5.95 0.33 -5.20
N CYS A 211 7.21 0.29 -5.63
CA CYS A 211 8.24 1.19 -5.15
C CYS A 211 8.86 1.93 -6.34
N PHE A 212 9.07 3.23 -6.17
CA PHE A 212 9.83 4.02 -7.14
C PHE A 212 11.26 4.21 -6.64
N SER A 213 12.22 4.14 -7.55
CA SER A 213 13.64 4.29 -7.26
C SER A 213 14.33 5.17 -8.31
N ASN A 214 15.56 5.64 -8.02
CA ASN A 214 16.39 6.45 -8.93
C ASN A 214 15.68 7.67 -9.54
N HIS A 215 15.01 8.47 -8.71
CA HIS A 215 14.28 9.66 -9.16
C HIS A 215 15.19 10.64 -9.91
N LYS A 216 14.73 11.09 -11.08
CA LYS A 216 15.36 12.13 -11.90
C LYS A 216 14.35 13.23 -12.15
N PHE A 217 14.69 14.41 -11.68
CA PHE A 217 13.84 15.58 -11.80
C PHE A 217 14.10 16.29 -13.13
N GLU A 218 13.03 16.48 -13.89
CA GLU A 218 13.04 17.23 -15.14
C GLU A 218 12.22 18.49 -14.94
N ARG A 219 12.93 19.54 -14.59
CA ARG A 219 12.31 20.82 -14.37
C ARG A 219 11.92 21.47 -15.68
N LEU A 220 10.64 21.78 -15.83
CA LEU A 220 10.13 22.46 -17.02
C LEU A 220 10.36 23.96 -16.88
N LYS A 221 10.55 24.63 -18.02
CA LYS A 221 10.58 26.10 -18.05
C LYS A 221 9.22 26.58 -17.55
N SER A 222 9.23 27.39 -16.48
CA SER A 222 7.99 27.91 -15.93
C SER A 222 7.20 28.66 -17.02
N PRO A 223 5.89 28.43 -17.12
CA PRO A 223 5.03 29.19 -18.03
C PRO A 223 4.81 30.64 -17.57
N TYR A 224 5.26 30.99 -16.34
CA TYR A 224 5.06 32.30 -15.73
C TYR A 224 6.33 33.17 -15.81
N SER A 225 6.15 34.50 -15.73
CA SER A 225 7.26 35.46 -15.70
C SER A 225 6.96 36.63 -14.75
N GLY A 226 7.99 37.27 -14.23
CA GLY A 226 7.85 38.46 -13.38
C GLY A 226 7.14 38.15 -12.05
N LYS A 227 6.20 39.03 -11.65
CA LYS A 227 5.49 38.91 -10.37
C LYS A 227 4.63 37.63 -10.28
N SER A 228 3.94 37.26 -11.36
CA SER A 228 3.11 36.03 -11.41
C SER A 228 3.93 34.77 -11.15
N MET A 229 5.23 34.78 -11.48
CA MET A 229 6.14 33.68 -11.18
C MET A 229 6.45 33.57 -9.68
N ILE A 230 6.73 34.70 -9.03
CA ILE A 230 6.98 34.74 -7.58
C ILE A 230 5.73 34.32 -6.82
N ASP A 231 4.56 34.79 -7.25
CA ASP A 231 3.29 34.43 -6.63
C ASP A 231 2.93 32.95 -6.86
N HIS A 232 3.24 32.39 -8.04
CA HIS A 232 3.12 30.95 -8.29
C HIS A 232 3.96 30.11 -7.32
N LEU A 233 5.20 30.53 -7.04
CA LEU A 233 6.10 29.82 -6.14
C LEU A 233 5.60 29.72 -4.70
N LYS A 234 4.72 30.64 -4.27
CA LYS A 234 4.08 30.57 -2.95
C LYS A 234 3.11 29.38 -2.85
N TYR A 235 2.63 28.84 -3.97
CA TYR A 235 1.66 27.72 -4.00
C TYR A 235 2.17 26.47 -4.73
N ALA A 236 3.26 26.57 -5.50
CA ALA A 236 3.83 25.44 -6.23
C ALA A 236 4.32 24.32 -5.30
N ILE A 237 4.18 23.07 -5.73
CA ILE A 237 4.70 21.90 -5.00
C ILE A 237 6.15 21.67 -5.42
N SER A 238 7.06 21.64 -4.44
CA SER A 238 8.47 21.35 -4.69
C SER A 238 8.68 19.90 -5.12
N GLU A 239 9.77 19.66 -5.84
CA GLU A 239 10.13 18.34 -6.36
C GLU A 239 10.27 17.24 -5.28
N PRO A 240 10.93 17.48 -4.13
CA PRO A 240 10.99 16.49 -3.05
C PRO A 240 9.64 16.24 -2.39
N SER A 241 8.82 17.27 -2.19
CA SER A 241 7.45 17.12 -1.68
C SER A 241 6.61 16.28 -2.62
N ALA A 242 6.72 16.53 -3.92
CA ALA A 242 6.02 15.76 -4.94
C ALA A 242 6.39 14.27 -4.89
N ASN A 243 7.68 13.93 -4.75
CA ASN A 243 8.11 12.55 -4.57
C ASN A 243 7.50 11.91 -3.33
N PHE A 244 7.53 12.61 -2.19
CA PHE A 244 6.95 12.10 -0.96
C PHE A 244 5.44 11.86 -1.09
N ILE A 245 4.71 12.81 -1.71
CA ILE A 245 3.28 12.68 -1.98
C ILE A 245 3.00 11.46 -2.87
N VAL A 246 3.80 11.24 -3.91
CA VAL A 246 3.69 10.09 -4.81
C VAL A 246 3.93 8.77 -4.07
N GLU A 247 4.99 8.66 -3.27
CA GLU A 247 5.25 7.46 -2.45
C GLU A 247 4.07 7.14 -1.50
N LYS A 248 3.50 8.17 -0.88
CA LYS A 248 2.32 8.02 -0.01
C LYS A 248 1.05 7.70 -0.80
N THR A 249 0.91 8.18 -2.03
CA THR A 249 -0.17 7.81 -2.95
C THR A 249 -0.12 6.33 -3.31
N LEU A 250 1.07 5.79 -3.60
CA LEU A 250 1.27 4.35 -3.87
C LEU A 250 0.84 3.52 -2.66
N THR A 251 1.29 3.90 -1.46
CA THR A 251 0.92 3.24 -0.21
C THR A 251 -0.59 3.27 0.03
N LEU A 252 -1.22 4.43 -0.21
CA LEU A 252 -2.67 4.58 -0.12
C LEU A 252 -3.39 3.65 -1.11
N GLY A 253 -2.96 3.61 -2.37
CA GLY A 253 -3.52 2.73 -3.39
C GLY A 253 -3.47 1.25 -2.98
N THR A 254 -2.34 0.78 -2.46
CA THR A 254 -2.23 -0.60 -1.94
C THR A 254 -3.16 -0.85 -0.75
N ASN A 255 -3.26 0.10 0.20
CA ASN A 255 -4.15 -0.03 1.34
C ASN A 255 -5.64 -0.05 0.93
N LEU A 256 -6.05 0.80 -0.02
CA LEU A 256 -7.40 0.82 -0.56
C LEU A 256 -7.74 -0.47 -1.32
N LEU A 257 -6.79 -1.00 -2.09
CA LEU A 257 -6.98 -2.29 -2.77
C LEU A 257 -7.07 -3.46 -1.78
N LYS A 258 -6.39 -3.38 -0.63
CA LYS A 258 -6.53 -4.36 0.46
C LYS A 258 -7.93 -4.35 1.06
N LEU A 259 -8.49 -3.16 1.27
CA LEU A 259 -9.86 -2.97 1.75
C LEU A 259 -10.88 -3.50 0.75
N ALA A 260 -10.74 -3.13 -0.52
CA ALA A 260 -11.56 -3.66 -1.61
C ALA A 260 -11.52 -5.18 -1.69
N ASN A 261 -10.33 -5.78 -1.60
CA ASN A 261 -10.16 -7.24 -1.55
C ASN A 261 -10.89 -7.88 -0.38
N THR A 262 -10.82 -7.27 0.81
CA THR A 262 -11.56 -7.76 1.98
C THR A 262 -13.07 -7.65 1.75
N GLY A 263 -13.52 -6.60 1.07
CA GLY A 263 -14.89 -6.42 0.59
C GLY A 263 -15.42 -7.52 -0.34
N THR A 264 -14.53 -8.27 -1.00
CA THR A 264 -14.94 -9.37 -1.92
C THR A 264 -15.11 -10.72 -1.24
N ILE A 265 -14.69 -10.86 0.02
CA ILE A 265 -14.77 -12.13 0.74
C ILE A 265 -16.22 -12.40 1.15
N ASP A 266 -16.68 -13.64 0.93
CA ASP A 266 -17.90 -14.16 1.58
C ASP A 266 -17.48 -14.77 2.93
N GLU A 267 -17.94 -14.17 4.03
CA GLU A 267 -17.59 -14.61 5.39
C GLU A 267 -18.06 -16.05 5.67
N ILE A 268 -19.20 -16.45 5.10
CA ILE A 268 -19.73 -17.80 5.26
C ILE A 268 -18.84 -18.80 4.51
N GLN A 269 -18.36 -18.44 3.32
CA GLN A 269 -17.39 -19.25 2.58
C GLN A 269 -16.07 -19.40 3.36
N GLU A 270 -15.53 -18.31 3.92
CA GLU A 270 -14.31 -18.36 4.73
C GLU A 270 -14.47 -19.25 5.97
N GLU A 271 -15.63 -19.20 6.62
CA GLU A 271 -15.97 -20.02 7.79
C GLU A 271 -16.08 -21.51 7.42
N ILE A 272 -16.75 -21.84 6.31
CA ILE A 272 -16.84 -23.22 5.78
C ILE A 272 -15.44 -23.76 5.44
N ILE A 273 -14.61 -22.96 4.77
CA ILE A 273 -13.24 -23.36 4.42
C ILE A 273 -12.41 -23.61 5.67
N SER A 274 -12.51 -22.70 6.65
CA SER A 274 -11.83 -22.84 7.93
C SER A 274 -12.24 -24.12 8.66
N TYR A 275 -13.54 -24.44 8.64
CA TYR A 275 -14.08 -25.65 9.21
C TYR A 275 -13.50 -26.90 8.53
N PHE A 276 -13.57 -27.00 7.19
CA PHE A 276 -13.06 -28.16 6.46
C PHE A 276 -11.55 -28.33 6.62
N ILE A 277 -10.76 -27.25 6.58
CA ILE A 277 -9.31 -27.30 6.82
C ILE A 277 -9.02 -27.80 8.24
N THR A 278 -9.80 -27.38 9.24
CA THR A 278 -9.64 -27.84 10.63
C THR A 278 -9.91 -29.34 10.75
N LYS A 279 -11.01 -29.82 10.15
CA LYS A 279 -11.35 -31.25 10.14
C LYS A 279 -10.34 -32.10 9.36
N LEU A 280 -9.78 -31.57 8.28
CA LEU A 280 -8.67 -32.19 7.56
C LEU A 280 -7.44 -32.35 8.46
N LYS A 281 -7.05 -31.28 9.17
CA LYS A 281 -5.94 -31.31 10.12
C LYS A 281 -6.18 -32.33 11.23
N GLU A 282 -7.34 -32.33 11.87
CA GLU A 282 -7.70 -33.29 12.93
C GLU A 282 -7.53 -34.75 12.47
N LYS A 283 -8.05 -35.09 11.28
CA LYS A 283 -7.92 -36.44 10.70
C LYS A 283 -6.47 -36.78 10.33
N LEU A 284 -5.67 -35.81 9.92
CA LEU A 284 -4.26 -36.00 9.55
C LEU A 284 -3.32 -36.08 10.76
N THR A 285 -3.63 -35.43 11.89
CA THR A 285 -2.84 -35.47 13.13
C THR A 285 -2.63 -36.89 13.66
N MET A 286 -3.56 -37.80 13.38
CA MET A 286 -3.46 -39.22 13.75
C MET A 286 -2.37 -39.98 12.98
N THR A 287 -1.82 -39.38 11.92
CA THR A 287 -0.76 -39.97 11.10
C THR A 287 0.60 -39.54 11.63
N LYS A 288 1.34 -40.47 12.25
CA LYS A 288 2.70 -40.19 12.77
C LYS A 288 3.81 -40.45 11.76
N GLU A 289 3.51 -41.22 10.71
CA GLU A 289 4.47 -41.56 9.66
C GLU A 289 4.79 -40.36 8.78
N VAL A 290 6.06 -40.31 8.37
CA VAL A 290 6.59 -39.29 7.47
C VAL A 290 6.19 -39.65 6.04
N GLN A 291 5.61 -38.72 5.31
CA GLN A 291 5.07 -38.93 3.96
C GLN A 291 5.66 -37.95 2.97
N SER A 292 5.75 -38.37 1.71
CA SER A 292 6.01 -37.47 0.57
C SER A 292 4.80 -36.57 0.29
N SER A 293 5.02 -35.48 -0.46
CA SER A 293 3.94 -34.57 -0.84
C SER A 293 2.91 -35.24 -1.76
N GLU A 294 3.32 -36.13 -2.66
CA GLU A 294 2.42 -36.87 -3.55
C GLU A 294 1.51 -37.85 -2.77
N GLU A 295 2.06 -38.56 -1.78
CA GLU A 295 1.30 -39.43 -0.87
C GLU A 295 0.30 -38.61 -0.05
N LEU A 296 0.73 -37.45 0.46
CA LEU A 296 -0.11 -36.54 1.22
C LEU A 296 -1.28 -36.03 0.38
N ILE A 297 -1.05 -35.60 -0.87
CA ILE A 297 -2.11 -35.15 -1.78
C ILE A 297 -3.16 -36.25 -1.97
N SER A 298 -2.72 -37.48 -2.21
CA SER A 298 -3.62 -38.62 -2.40
C SER A 298 -4.48 -38.87 -1.16
N LYS A 299 -3.87 -38.82 0.04
CA LYS A 299 -4.57 -38.97 1.32
C LYS A 299 -5.52 -37.79 1.61
N PHE A 300 -5.09 -36.59 1.30
CA PHE A 300 -5.88 -35.37 1.44
C PHE A 300 -7.16 -35.44 0.60
N GLU A 301 -7.06 -35.90 -0.64
CA GLU A 301 -8.22 -36.06 -1.53
C GLU A 301 -9.23 -37.09 -1.02
N LEU A 302 -8.76 -38.20 -0.46
CA LEU A 302 -9.63 -39.21 0.15
C LEU A 302 -10.41 -38.61 1.33
N ILE A 303 -9.73 -37.90 2.23
CA ILE A 303 -10.37 -37.28 3.41
C ILE A 303 -11.33 -36.17 2.97
N LEU A 304 -10.93 -35.33 2.02
CA LEU A 304 -11.76 -34.23 1.53
C LEU A 304 -13.00 -34.75 0.80
N SER A 305 -12.88 -35.87 0.07
CA SER A 305 -14.02 -36.52 -0.59
C SER A 305 -15.01 -37.13 0.41
N ASP A 306 -14.52 -37.76 1.48
CA ASP A 306 -15.37 -38.23 2.59
C ASP A 306 -16.11 -37.07 3.27
N LEU A 307 -15.41 -35.97 3.57
CA LEU A 307 -16.03 -34.76 4.10
C LEU A 307 -17.06 -34.16 3.12
N GLY A 308 -16.77 -34.21 1.82
CA GLY A 308 -17.70 -33.79 0.77
C GLY A 308 -18.97 -34.62 0.72
N ASN A 309 -18.87 -35.94 0.84
CA ASN A 309 -20.04 -36.84 0.90
C ASN A 309 -20.90 -36.54 2.13
N ASN A 310 -20.28 -36.25 3.29
CA ASN A 310 -21.00 -35.85 4.50
C ASN A 310 -21.71 -34.51 4.32
N ALA A 311 -21.07 -33.55 3.64
CA ALA A 311 -21.68 -32.27 3.31
C ALA A 311 -22.84 -32.40 2.32
N ASP A 312 -22.73 -33.27 1.30
CA ASP A 312 -23.81 -33.57 0.37
C ASP A 312 -25.03 -34.21 1.07
N ASN A 313 -24.79 -35.08 2.05
CA ASN A 313 -25.86 -35.63 2.88
C ASN A 313 -26.56 -34.54 3.71
N PHE A 314 -25.79 -33.62 4.29
CA PHE A 314 -26.33 -32.46 5.03
C PHE A 314 -27.18 -31.57 4.11
N THR A 315 -26.71 -31.25 2.90
CA THR A 315 -27.45 -30.38 1.96
C THR A 315 -28.70 -31.05 1.42
N ARG A 316 -28.67 -32.38 1.21
CA ARG A 316 -29.88 -33.16 0.89
C ARG A 316 -30.92 -33.06 2.00
N ASN A 317 -30.54 -33.27 3.26
CA ASN A 317 -31.47 -33.16 4.38
C ASN A 317 -31.99 -31.72 4.55
N SER A 318 -31.13 -30.73 4.30
CA SER A 318 -31.53 -29.32 4.31
C SER A 318 -32.57 -28.99 3.23
N ARG A 319 -32.45 -29.57 2.04
CA ARG A 319 -33.47 -29.45 0.97
C ARG A 319 -34.75 -30.20 1.30
N ASN A 320 -34.66 -31.38 1.91
CA ASN A 320 -35.84 -32.14 2.33
C ASN A 320 -36.65 -31.35 3.37
N PHE A 321 -36.00 -30.62 4.28
CA PHE A 321 -36.70 -29.73 5.22
C PHE A 321 -37.61 -28.70 4.51
N LEU A 322 -37.24 -28.20 3.34
CA LEU A 322 -38.07 -27.25 2.57
C LEU A 322 -39.43 -27.83 2.16
N THR A 323 -39.55 -29.16 2.12
CA THR A 323 -40.80 -29.86 1.76
C THR A 323 -41.73 -30.13 2.94
N THR A 324 -41.28 -29.88 4.18
CA THR A 324 -42.06 -30.14 5.41
C THR A 324 -43.25 -29.19 5.60
N GLY A 325 -43.27 -28.05 4.92
CA GLY A 325 -44.34 -27.06 5.05
C GLY A 325 -44.36 -26.30 6.38
N GLU A 326 -43.30 -26.41 7.20
CA GLU A 326 -43.20 -25.74 8.50
C GLU A 326 -43.35 -24.22 8.39
N ILE A 327 -44.04 -23.63 9.36
CA ILE A 327 -44.33 -22.20 9.46
C ILE A 327 -43.88 -21.69 10.83
N GLY A 328 -43.36 -20.46 10.87
CA GLY A 328 -43.00 -19.77 12.10
C GLY A 328 -42.29 -18.45 11.83
N ASN A 329 -41.86 -17.76 12.88
CA ASN A 329 -40.89 -16.68 12.71
C ASN A 329 -39.50 -17.26 12.37
N ILE A 330 -38.54 -16.41 12.00
CA ILE A 330 -37.19 -16.85 11.61
C ILE A 330 -36.49 -17.70 12.68
N SER A 331 -36.67 -17.40 13.97
CA SER A 331 -36.06 -18.17 15.05
C SER A 331 -36.67 -19.56 15.16
N GLU A 332 -38.00 -19.64 15.18
CA GLU A 332 -38.75 -20.90 15.25
C GLU A 332 -38.44 -21.82 14.08
N ILE A 333 -38.37 -21.28 12.86
CA ILE A 333 -38.04 -22.07 11.67
C ILE A 333 -36.60 -22.57 11.73
N LEU A 334 -35.65 -21.76 12.18
CA LEU A 334 -34.26 -22.18 12.33
C LEU A 334 -34.12 -23.28 13.40
N ASP A 335 -34.86 -23.20 14.50
CA ASP A 335 -34.89 -24.24 15.53
C ASP A 335 -35.51 -25.54 15.03
N LYS A 336 -36.56 -25.45 14.20
CA LYS A 336 -37.18 -26.61 13.53
C LYS A 336 -36.26 -27.21 12.47
N PHE A 337 -35.57 -26.37 11.69
CA PHE A 337 -34.57 -26.78 10.70
C PHE A 337 -33.42 -27.54 11.36
N ASN A 338 -32.84 -26.98 12.43
CA ASN A 338 -31.73 -27.59 13.15
C ASN A 338 -32.14 -28.93 13.75
N ARG A 339 -33.32 -29.02 14.39
CA ARG A 339 -33.85 -30.30 14.90
C ARG A 339 -34.02 -31.32 13.79
N TYR A 340 -34.70 -30.96 12.70
CA TYR A 340 -34.93 -31.86 11.57
C TYR A 340 -33.62 -32.38 10.96
N VAL A 341 -32.63 -31.52 10.76
CA VAL A 341 -31.34 -31.94 10.19
C VAL A 341 -30.57 -32.84 11.16
N MET A 342 -30.59 -32.53 12.46
CA MET A 342 -29.92 -33.32 13.49
C MET A 342 -30.57 -34.70 13.71
N ASP A 343 -31.89 -34.77 13.69
CA ASP A 343 -32.63 -36.04 13.80
C ASP A 343 -32.28 -37.00 12.65
N ASN A 344 -31.91 -36.45 11.49
CA ASN A 344 -31.49 -37.20 10.31
C ASN A 344 -29.95 -37.30 10.15
N ALA A 345 -29.16 -36.91 11.15
CA ALA A 345 -27.69 -36.88 11.05
C ALA A 345 -27.02 -38.25 11.20
N GLY A 346 -27.66 -39.19 11.91
CA GLY A 346 -27.07 -40.51 12.20
C GLY A 346 -25.70 -40.41 12.86
N THR A 347 -24.70 -41.10 12.30
CA THR A 347 -23.30 -41.09 12.78
C THR A 347 -22.55 -39.79 12.51
N ASN A 348 -23.12 -38.86 11.72
CA ASN A 348 -22.49 -37.59 11.32
C ASN A 348 -22.92 -36.40 12.19
N SER A 349 -23.44 -36.66 13.40
CA SER A 349 -24.03 -35.64 14.29
C SER A 349 -23.11 -34.45 14.56
N GLU A 350 -21.82 -34.67 14.78
CA GLU A 350 -20.85 -33.58 15.03
C GLU A 350 -20.65 -32.68 13.80
N ILE A 351 -20.56 -33.27 12.60
CA ILE A 351 -20.40 -32.51 11.36
C ILE A 351 -21.66 -31.70 11.07
N PHE A 352 -22.83 -32.33 11.23
CA PHE A 352 -24.12 -31.70 10.98
C PHE A 352 -24.37 -30.55 11.95
N SER A 353 -24.01 -30.72 13.23
CA SER A 353 -24.14 -29.65 14.24
C SER A 353 -23.35 -28.40 13.85
N ASN A 354 -22.09 -28.57 13.43
CA ASN A 354 -21.25 -27.45 13.00
C ASN A 354 -21.79 -26.78 11.72
N LEU A 355 -22.19 -27.58 10.72
CA LEU A 355 -22.79 -27.06 9.49
C LEU A 355 -24.13 -26.35 9.75
N CYS A 356 -24.95 -26.83 10.69
CA CYS A 356 -26.18 -26.19 11.15
C CYS A 356 -25.91 -24.80 11.75
N GLN A 357 -24.85 -24.65 12.55
CA GLN A 357 -24.47 -23.35 13.12
C GLN A 357 -24.10 -22.34 12.01
N ILE A 358 -23.26 -22.76 11.07
CA ILE A 358 -22.85 -21.91 9.94
C ILE A 358 -24.06 -21.59 9.03
N ALA A 359 -24.91 -22.57 8.74
CA ALA A 359 -26.14 -22.38 7.96
C ALA A 359 -27.09 -21.40 8.63
N THR A 360 -27.28 -21.52 9.95
CA THR A 360 -28.11 -20.60 10.75
C THR A 360 -27.62 -19.16 10.62
N LYS A 361 -26.30 -18.95 10.70
CA LYS A 361 -25.68 -17.63 10.51
C LYS A 361 -25.92 -17.10 9.09
N SER A 362 -25.68 -17.92 8.06
CA SER A 362 -25.92 -17.58 6.65
C SER A 362 -27.38 -17.19 6.38
N ILE A 363 -28.34 -17.91 6.97
CA ILE A 363 -29.77 -17.65 6.82
C ILE A 363 -30.17 -16.33 7.48
N LYS A 364 -29.71 -16.08 8.72
CA LYS A 364 -29.97 -14.82 9.44
C LYS A 364 -29.39 -13.61 8.71
N LEU A 365 -28.24 -13.76 8.01
CA LEU A 365 -27.66 -12.68 7.20
C LEU A 365 -28.49 -12.36 5.96
N SER A 366 -29.20 -13.35 5.40
CA SER A 366 -29.92 -13.19 4.13
C SER A 366 -31.38 -12.78 4.29
N ILE A 367 -32.02 -13.10 5.43
CA ILE A 367 -33.45 -12.86 5.67
C ILE A 367 -33.64 -11.73 6.69
N THR A 368 -34.03 -10.54 6.23
CA THR A 368 -34.03 -9.31 7.04
C THR A 368 -35.28 -8.99 7.87
N LYS A 369 -36.31 -9.86 7.86
CA LYS A 369 -37.43 -10.00 8.83
C LYS A 369 -38.70 -10.49 8.12
N GLY A 370 -39.25 -11.61 8.57
CA GLY A 370 -40.61 -12.05 8.30
C GLY A 370 -41.22 -12.56 9.60
N GLU A 371 -42.41 -12.05 9.98
CA GLU A 371 -43.11 -12.50 11.20
C GLU A 371 -43.66 -13.92 11.04
N LYS A 372 -43.95 -14.32 9.81
CA LYS A 372 -44.31 -15.69 9.41
C LYS A 372 -43.63 -16.01 8.09
N LEU A 373 -42.70 -16.95 8.14
CA LEU A 373 -42.04 -17.53 6.98
C LEU A 373 -42.55 -18.97 6.81
N ARG A 374 -42.58 -19.46 5.58
CA ARG A 374 -42.74 -20.90 5.29
C ARG A 374 -41.36 -21.49 5.00
N SER A 375 -41.14 -22.76 5.33
CA SER A 375 -39.85 -23.40 5.08
C SER A 375 -39.41 -23.29 3.61
N ILE A 376 -40.33 -23.42 2.64
CA ILE A 376 -40.06 -23.27 1.20
C ILE A 376 -39.53 -21.88 0.80
N GLU A 377 -39.85 -20.83 1.56
CA GLU A 377 -39.38 -19.46 1.30
C GLU A 377 -37.88 -19.30 1.61
N MET A 378 -37.28 -20.27 2.32
CA MET A 378 -35.83 -20.34 2.54
C MET A 378 -35.07 -21.04 1.41
N SER A 379 -35.76 -21.53 0.37
CA SER A 379 -35.17 -22.33 -0.71
C SER A 379 -33.98 -21.65 -1.40
N SER A 380 -34.09 -20.36 -1.71
CA SER A 380 -33.00 -19.59 -2.34
C SER A 380 -31.75 -19.54 -1.45
N VAL A 381 -31.92 -19.35 -0.15
CA VAL A 381 -30.82 -19.23 0.81
C VAL A 381 -30.17 -20.58 1.09
N ILE A 382 -30.96 -21.66 1.23
CA ILE A 382 -30.42 -23.02 1.39
C ILE A 382 -29.69 -23.49 0.14
N ASN A 383 -30.23 -23.21 -1.06
CA ASN A 383 -29.56 -23.58 -2.31
C ASN A 383 -28.25 -22.81 -2.51
N HIS A 384 -28.23 -21.52 -2.17
CA HIS A 384 -27.01 -20.74 -2.18
C HIS A 384 -25.97 -21.25 -1.16
N PHE A 385 -26.40 -21.65 0.03
CA PHE A 385 -25.51 -22.25 1.03
C PHE A 385 -24.88 -23.57 0.55
N ASP A 386 -25.64 -24.43 -0.11
CA ASP A 386 -25.12 -25.65 -0.75
C ASP A 386 -24.10 -25.33 -1.86
N GLU A 387 -24.35 -24.30 -2.68
CA GLU A 387 -23.40 -23.84 -3.68
C GLU A 387 -22.09 -23.35 -3.03
N ILE A 388 -22.16 -22.57 -1.94
CA ILE A 388 -20.98 -22.12 -1.18
C ILE A 388 -20.19 -23.32 -0.66
N ILE A 389 -20.85 -24.34 -0.10
CA ILE A 389 -20.18 -25.56 0.39
C ILE A 389 -19.42 -26.26 -0.74
N ARG A 390 -20.07 -26.50 -1.88
CA ARG A 390 -19.45 -27.17 -3.04
C ARG A 390 -18.26 -26.37 -3.57
N ASN A 391 -18.42 -25.05 -3.70
CA ASN A 391 -17.35 -24.16 -4.14
C ASN A 391 -16.19 -24.11 -3.14
N SER A 392 -16.47 -24.17 -1.83
CA SER A 392 -15.46 -24.22 -0.76
C SER A 392 -14.61 -25.49 -0.84
N ILE A 393 -15.24 -26.65 -0.98
CA ILE A 393 -14.54 -27.94 -1.12
C ILE A 393 -13.69 -27.95 -2.39
N LYS A 394 -14.24 -27.49 -3.52
CA LYS A 394 -13.50 -27.37 -4.78
C LYS A 394 -12.30 -26.44 -4.65
N CYS A 395 -12.48 -25.28 -4.01
CA CYS A 395 -11.41 -24.31 -3.75
C CYS A 395 -10.29 -24.94 -2.93
N ILE A 396 -10.60 -25.62 -1.82
CA ILE A 396 -9.62 -26.34 -1.00
C ILE A 396 -8.86 -27.38 -1.83
N ARG A 397 -9.59 -28.17 -2.63
CA ARG A 397 -9.04 -29.22 -3.48
C ARG A 397 -8.00 -28.68 -4.46
N GLU A 398 -8.38 -27.66 -5.23
CA GLU A 398 -7.52 -27.08 -6.28
C GLU A 398 -6.34 -26.28 -5.70
N SER A 399 -6.51 -25.73 -4.50
CA SER A 399 -5.50 -24.87 -3.85
C SER A 399 -4.39 -25.67 -3.17
N PHE A 400 -4.66 -26.88 -2.70
CA PHE A 400 -3.69 -27.63 -1.88
C PHE A 400 -2.40 -28.00 -2.64
N PRO A 401 -2.44 -28.55 -3.86
CA PRO A 401 -1.21 -28.81 -4.64
C PRO A 401 -0.42 -27.54 -4.98
N ARG A 402 -1.13 -26.42 -5.23
CA ARG A 402 -0.53 -25.11 -5.51
C ARG A 402 0.17 -24.55 -4.27
N TYR A 403 -0.46 -24.68 -3.11
CA TYR A 403 0.15 -24.33 -1.83
C TYR A 403 1.41 -25.14 -1.56
N LEU A 404 1.37 -26.47 -1.75
CA LEU A 404 2.55 -27.32 -1.57
C LEU A 404 3.69 -26.95 -2.52
N SER A 405 3.37 -26.60 -3.77
CA SER A 405 4.36 -26.13 -4.74
C SER A 405 5.04 -24.82 -4.30
N ASN A 406 4.24 -23.83 -3.87
CA ASN A 406 4.74 -22.57 -3.33
C ASN A 406 5.58 -22.79 -2.07
N ARG A 407 5.08 -23.63 -1.16
CA ARG A 407 5.74 -24.00 0.09
C ARG A 407 7.10 -24.64 -0.17
N ARG A 408 7.17 -25.62 -1.08
CA ARG A 408 8.42 -26.31 -1.42
C ARG A 408 9.47 -25.33 -1.96
N LEU A 409 9.09 -24.45 -2.88
CA LEU A 409 10.02 -23.42 -3.40
C LEU A 409 10.54 -22.49 -2.29
N LYS A 410 9.67 -22.04 -1.38
CA LYS A 410 10.09 -21.24 -0.21
C LYS A 410 11.04 -22.03 0.71
N MET A 411 10.74 -23.30 0.99
CA MET A 411 11.61 -24.16 1.80
C MET A 411 12.97 -24.42 1.15
N LEU A 412 13.03 -24.51 -0.19
CA LEU A 412 14.28 -24.59 -0.95
C LEU A 412 15.10 -23.30 -0.79
N VAL A 413 14.46 -22.13 -0.86
CA VAL A 413 15.12 -20.85 -0.54
C VAL A 413 15.65 -20.86 0.89
N TYR A 414 14.83 -21.14 1.90
CA TYR A 414 15.29 -21.15 3.30
C TYR A 414 16.44 -22.14 3.53
N SER A 415 16.37 -23.32 2.91
CA SER A 415 17.43 -24.33 3.02
C SER A 415 18.73 -23.86 2.36
N PHE A 416 18.63 -23.22 1.20
CA PHE A 416 19.76 -22.63 0.48
C PHE A 416 20.37 -21.47 1.26
N MET A 417 19.55 -20.54 1.75
CA MET A 417 19.99 -19.40 2.54
C MET A 417 20.63 -19.86 3.85
N ARG A 418 20.05 -20.83 4.57
CA ARG A 418 20.66 -21.39 5.78
C ARG A 418 22.07 -21.96 5.54
N ARG A 419 22.30 -22.64 4.41
CA ARG A 419 23.65 -23.11 4.04
C ARG A 419 24.60 -21.94 3.79
N LEU A 420 24.13 -20.89 3.11
CA LEU A 420 24.91 -19.68 2.88
C LEU A 420 25.23 -18.94 4.18
N HIS A 421 24.24 -18.71 5.06
CA HIS A 421 24.44 -18.10 6.36
C HIS A 421 25.46 -18.89 7.20
N SER A 422 25.35 -20.22 7.25
CA SER A 422 26.32 -21.06 7.97
C SER A 422 27.75 -20.93 7.41
N LYS A 423 27.92 -20.74 6.10
CA LYS A 423 29.25 -20.48 5.52
C LYS A 423 29.80 -19.11 5.91
N PHE A 424 28.96 -18.08 5.90
CA PHE A 424 29.35 -16.74 6.33
C PHE A 424 29.54 -16.63 7.84
N ASP A 425 28.88 -17.48 8.63
CA ASP A 425 29.08 -17.54 10.08
C ASP A 425 30.49 -17.95 10.49
N ASN A 426 31.17 -18.71 9.63
CA ASN A 426 32.55 -19.15 9.78
C ASN A 426 33.58 -18.13 9.24
N GLU A 427 33.13 -17.09 8.55
CA GLU A 427 34.00 -16.01 8.07
C GLU A 427 34.37 -15.07 9.24
N GLN A 428 35.52 -14.42 9.12
CA GLN A 428 35.89 -13.39 10.08
C GLN A 428 34.97 -12.18 9.99
N LYS A 429 34.79 -11.50 11.12
CA LYS A 429 34.21 -10.15 11.17
C LYS A 429 35.10 -9.20 10.34
N PRO A 430 34.56 -8.31 9.47
CA PRO A 430 33.16 -7.93 9.28
C PRO A 430 32.42 -8.71 8.18
N SER A 431 33.12 -9.53 7.38
CA SER A 431 32.55 -10.30 6.26
C SER A 431 31.35 -11.15 6.66
N LYS A 432 31.35 -11.68 7.89
CA LYS A 432 30.21 -12.36 8.49
C LYS A 432 28.94 -11.50 8.51
N VAL A 433 29.00 -10.33 9.14
CA VAL A 433 27.82 -9.47 9.39
C VAL A 433 27.22 -8.98 8.09
N LEU A 434 28.06 -8.58 7.13
CA LEU A 434 27.57 -7.98 5.89
C LEU A 434 27.25 -9.00 4.81
N GLY A 435 27.92 -10.16 4.85
CA GLY A 435 27.45 -11.34 4.16
C GLY A 435 26.01 -11.65 4.57
N GLN A 436 25.73 -11.71 5.88
CA GLN A 436 24.37 -11.92 6.39
C GLN A 436 23.39 -10.84 5.89
N ASN A 437 23.71 -9.55 6.00
CA ASN A 437 22.82 -8.48 5.53
C ASN A 437 22.51 -8.56 4.02
N ILE A 438 23.50 -8.88 3.18
CA ILE A 438 23.28 -9.04 1.73
C ILE A 438 22.47 -10.31 1.45
N LEU A 439 22.73 -11.39 2.20
CA LEU A 439 21.97 -12.64 2.10
C LEU A 439 20.51 -12.43 2.50
N ASP A 440 20.20 -11.70 3.57
CA ASP A 440 18.82 -11.39 3.97
C ASP A 440 18.07 -10.64 2.84
N LYS A 441 18.73 -9.67 2.20
CA LYS A 441 18.17 -8.96 1.03
C LYS A 441 17.97 -9.90 -0.16
N LEU A 442 18.88 -10.85 -0.37
CA LEU A 442 18.78 -11.86 -1.44
C LEU A 442 17.61 -12.83 -1.15
N GLU A 443 17.44 -13.27 0.09
CA GLU A 443 16.33 -14.13 0.51
C GLU A 443 14.98 -13.49 0.19
N GLN A 444 14.81 -12.22 0.56
CA GLN A 444 13.60 -11.46 0.27
C GLN A 444 13.38 -11.35 -1.24
N HIS A 445 14.44 -11.07 -2.00
CA HIS A 445 14.37 -10.98 -3.45
C HIS A 445 13.96 -12.30 -4.10
N LEU A 446 14.60 -13.43 -3.74
CA LEU A 446 14.27 -14.75 -4.27
C LEU A 446 12.85 -15.20 -3.89
N THR A 447 12.44 -14.94 -2.65
CA THR A 447 11.06 -15.20 -2.19
C THR A 447 10.05 -14.40 -2.99
N SER A 448 10.39 -13.15 -3.32
CA SER A 448 9.57 -12.31 -4.19
C SER A 448 9.46 -12.88 -5.62
N GLN A 449 10.54 -13.44 -6.19
CA GLN A 449 10.50 -14.06 -7.52
C GLN A 449 9.67 -15.35 -7.57
N ILE A 450 9.58 -16.10 -6.47
CA ILE A 450 8.73 -17.30 -6.38
C ILE A 450 7.25 -16.94 -6.59
N GLU A 451 6.81 -15.81 -6.03
CA GLU A 451 5.40 -15.41 -6.05
C GLU A 451 4.87 -15.10 -7.46
N ILE A 452 5.75 -14.78 -8.42
CA ILE A 452 5.41 -14.56 -9.83
C ILE A 452 5.81 -15.72 -10.74
N ASN A 453 6.34 -16.81 -10.18
CA ASN A 453 6.80 -17.93 -11.00
C ASN A 453 5.59 -18.62 -11.68
N PRO A 454 5.68 -18.92 -12.99
CA PRO A 454 4.59 -19.57 -13.72
C PRO A 454 4.09 -20.86 -13.09
N VAL A 455 4.97 -21.68 -12.50
CA VAL A 455 4.59 -22.94 -11.85
C VAL A 455 3.70 -22.72 -10.62
N VAL A 456 3.90 -21.61 -9.91
CA VAL A 456 3.05 -21.23 -8.76
C VAL A 456 1.71 -20.63 -9.21
N LEU A 457 1.71 -19.95 -10.36
CA LEU A 457 0.51 -19.29 -10.91
C LEU A 457 -0.44 -20.23 -11.67
N LEU A 458 0.02 -21.41 -12.10
CA LEU A 458 -0.81 -22.38 -12.83
C LEU A 458 -1.97 -22.93 -11.97
N LYS A 459 -3.21 -22.62 -12.36
CA LYS A 459 -4.43 -23.14 -11.71
C LYS A 459 -4.58 -24.67 -11.79
N ALA A 460 -4.00 -25.32 -12.81
CA ALA A 460 -4.12 -26.77 -13.07
C ALA A 460 -2.77 -27.51 -13.03
N GLY A 461 -1.79 -27.00 -12.29
CA GLY A 461 -0.50 -27.67 -12.12
C GLY A 461 -0.61 -28.91 -11.23
N LYS A 462 -0.04 -30.04 -11.66
CA LYS A 462 0.25 -31.16 -10.76
C LYS A 462 1.50 -30.83 -9.96
N PHE A 463 1.48 -31.08 -8.66
CA PHE A 463 2.69 -31.04 -7.84
C PHE A 463 3.71 -32.02 -8.41
N ASN A 464 4.95 -31.56 -8.62
CA ASN A 464 6.07 -32.38 -9.04
C ASN A 464 7.36 -31.80 -8.48
N GLU A 465 7.93 -32.46 -7.48
CA GLU A 465 9.10 -31.97 -6.76
C GLU A 465 10.32 -31.78 -7.67
N SER A 466 10.57 -32.72 -8.60
CA SER A 466 11.73 -32.65 -9.51
C SER A 466 11.68 -31.44 -10.47
N VAL A 467 10.47 -31.02 -10.85
CA VAL A 467 10.25 -29.81 -11.65
C VAL A 467 10.49 -28.57 -10.79
N LEU A 468 10.00 -28.56 -9.55
CA LEU A 468 10.17 -27.44 -8.63
C LEU A 468 11.64 -27.19 -8.28
N GLU A 469 12.45 -28.24 -8.12
CA GLU A 469 13.89 -28.10 -7.88
C GLU A 469 14.63 -27.49 -9.07
N ARG A 470 14.27 -27.91 -10.29
CA ARG A 470 14.84 -27.35 -11.52
C ARG A 470 14.46 -25.88 -11.68
N GLU A 471 13.20 -25.54 -11.43
CA GLU A 471 12.72 -24.16 -11.44
C GLU A 471 13.36 -23.31 -10.35
N PHE A 472 13.56 -23.84 -9.14
CA PHE A 472 14.29 -23.16 -8.09
C PHE A 472 15.71 -22.77 -8.53
N LYS A 473 16.47 -23.73 -9.08
CA LYS A 473 17.83 -23.45 -9.60
C LYS A 473 17.81 -22.40 -10.71
N LYS A 474 16.80 -22.45 -11.59
CA LYS A 474 16.59 -21.46 -12.64
C LYS A 474 16.31 -20.06 -12.06
N ILE A 475 15.38 -19.94 -11.11
CA ILE A 475 15.06 -18.67 -10.43
C ILE A 475 16.32 -18.06 -9.83
N VAL A 476 17.12 -18.84 -9.10
CA VAL A 476 18.35 -18.34 -8.49
C VAL A 476 19.34 -17.89 -9.56
N ASN A 477 19.66 -18.73 -10.54
CA ASN A 477 20.65 -18.42 -11.58
C ASN A 477 20.29 -17.21 -12.45
N GLU A 478 19.01 -17.02 -12.78
CA GLU A 478 18.54 -15.88 -13.58
C GLU A 478 18.60 -14.56 -12.80
N ASN A 479 18.48 -14.59 -11.47
CA ASN A 479 18.38 -13.39 -10.63
C ASN A 479 19.68 -13.00 -9.90
N ILE A 480 20.66 -13.90 -9.75
CA ILE A 480 21.94 -13.57 -9.09
C ILE A 480 22.59 -12.32 -9.72
N LYS A 481 22.80 -12.33 -11.04
CA LYS A 481 23.55 -11.25 -11.71
C LYS A 481 22.83 -9.90 -11.64
N SER A 482 21.51 -9.88 -11.79
CA SER A 482 20.72 -8.64 -11.72
C SER A 482 20.69 -8.09 -10.29
N PHE A 483 20.50 -8.96 -9.29
CA PHE A 483 20.49 -8.58 -7.88
C PHE A 483 21.84 -7.99 -7.43
N PHE A 484 22.95 -8.69 -7.66
CA PHE A 484 24.25 -8.19 -7.18
C PHE A 484 24.73 -6.92 -7.91
N ARG A 485 24.18 -6.62 -9.10
CA ARG A 485 24.41 -5.33 -9.77
C ARG A 485 23.65 -4.17 -9.11
N SER A 486 22.54 -4.43 -8.42
CA SER A 486 21.76 -3.40 -7.73
C SER A 486 22.18 -3.18 -6.28
N VAL A 487 22.87 -4.15 -5.65
CA VAL A 487 23.39 -4.01 -4.29
C VAL A 487 24.48 -2.92 -4.26
N LYS A 488 24.20 -1.84 -3.53
CA LYS A 488 25.15 -0.78 -3.19
C LYS A 488 25.29 -0.72 -1.67
N LEU A 489 26.53 -0.73 -1.18
CA LEU A 489 26.82 -0.52 0.24
C LEU A 489 26.74 0.98 0.54
N ASN A 490 25.88 1.36 1.48
CA ASN A 490 25.67 2.76 1.87
C ASN A 490 26.61 3.16 3.02
N ILE A 491 26.56 4.44 3.43
CA ILE A 491 27.39 4.97 4.52
C ILE A 491 27.19 4.17 5.83
N SER A 492 25.96 3.83 6.18
CA SER A 492 25.64 3.06 7.40
C SER A 492 26.22 1.64 7.36
N ASP A 493 26.15 0.97 6.22
CA ASP A 493 26.77 -0.34 6.01
C ASP A 493 28.29 -0.22 6.26
N LEU A 494 28.94 0.79 5.68
CA LEU A 494 30.38 1.03 5.80
C LEU A 494 30.82 1.45 7.22
N ILE A 495 29.98 2.19 7.95
CA ILE A 495 30.23 2.50 9.37
C ILE A 495 30.26 1.21 10.19
N ALA A 496 29.28 0.33 9.99
CA ALA A 496 29.23 -0.97 10.66
C ALA A 496 30.44 -1.86 10.30
N PHE A 497 30.92 -1.81 9.05
CA PHE A 497 32.18 -2.48 8.66
C PHE A 497 33.37 -1.94 9.47
N ALA A 498 33.52 -0.62 9.50
CA ALA A 498 34.66 0.03 10.11
C ALA A 498 34.69 -0.17 11.63
N GLU A 499 33.55 -0.06 12.32
CA GLU A 499 33.40 -0.32 13.76
C GLU A 499 33.86 -1.73 14.12
N VAL A 500 33.47 -2.72 13.31
CA VAL A 500 33.75 -4.13 13.57
C VAL A 500 35.23 -4.49 13.35
N GLN A 501 35.95 -3.71 12.52
CA GLN A 501 37.37 -3.92 12.23
C GLN A 501 38.32 -3.22 13.20
N MET A 502 37.81 -2.34 14.07
CA MET A 502 38.63 -1.59 15.01
C MET A 502 39.43 -2.52 15.92
N GLU A 503 40.72 -2.23 16.07
CA GLU A 503 41.59 -2.95 17.01
C GLU A 503 41.33 -2.51 18.45
N LYS A 504 40.85 -1.27 18.62
CA LYS A 504 40.53 -0.66 19.92
C LYS A 504 39.06 -0.84 20.30
N ASN A 505 38.76 -0.70 21.60
CA ASN A 505 37.42 -0.90 22.13
C ASN A 505 36.45 0.19 21.62
N PRO A 506 35.43 -0.14 20.80
CA PRO A 506 34.52 0.85 20.21
C PRO A 506 33.63 1.54 21.24
N LYS A 507 33.55 1.02 22.48
CA LYS A 507 32.75 1.61 23.57
C LYS A 507 33.11 3.07 23.87
N GLU A 508 34.38 3.44 23.72
CA GLU A 508 34.85 4.81 23.96
C GLU A 508 34.32 5.81 22.92
N ILE A 509 33.86 5.35 21.75
CA ILE A 509 33.31 6.20 20.68
C ILE A 509 31.88 5.84 20.29
N GLU A 510 31.18 5.01 21.08
CA GLU A 510 29.84 4.51 20.79
C GLU A 510 28.83 5.65 20.55
N SER A 511 28.98 6.74 21.31
CA SER A 511 28.14 7.93 21.16
C SER A 511 28.31 8.61 19.79
N HIS A 512 29.50 8.53 19.19
CA HIS A 512 29.80 9.08 17.87
C HIS A 512 29.35 8.14 16.75
N LEU A 513 29.57 6.84 16.90
CA LEU A 513 29.13 5.83 15.95
C LEU A 513 27.62 5.90 15.74
N LYS A 514 26.85 5.99 16.83
CA LYS A 514 25.40 6.23 16.77
C LYS A 514 25.04 7.50 16.01
N LYS A 515 25.78 8.60 16.16
CA LYS A 515 25.55 9.82 15.37
C LYS A 515 25.78 9.57 13.89
N PHE A 516 26.88 8.88 13.53
CA PHE A 516 27.23 8.58 12.15
C PHE A 516 26.19 7.67 11.47
N GLU A 517 25.64 6.68 12.17
CA GLU A 517 24.58 5.81 11.63
C GLU A 517 23.34 6.60 11.19
N HIS A 518 22.98 7.65 11.93
CA HIS A 518 21.81 8.49 11.63
C HIS A 518 22.07 9.50 10.50
N TYR A 519 23.33 9.69 10.07
CA TYR A 519 23.74 10.75 9.15
C TYR A 519 22.93 10.75 7.85
N SER A 520 22.98 9.65 7.08
CA SER A 520 22.31 9.55 5.79
C SER A 520 20.79 9.78 5.88
N GLY A 521 20.15 9.19 6.88
CA GLY A 521 18.69 9.27 7.08
C GLY A 521 18.24 10.67 7.53
N GLU A 522 18.96 11.28 8.46
CA GLU A 522 18.62 12.63 8.95
C GLU A 522 18.84 13.70 7.88
N LEU A 523 19.88 13.57 7.03
CA LEU A 523 20.09 14.50 5.91
C LEU A 523 18.91 14.50 4.94
N LYS A 524 18.46 13.31 4.51
CA LYS A 524 17.31 13.16 3.62
C LYS A 524 16.01 13.69 4.25
N TYR A 525 15.83 13.44 5.55
CA TYR A 525 14.68 13.98 6.30
C TYR A 525 14.72 15.52 6.37
N LEU A 526 15.86 16.09 6.74
CA LEU A 526 16.03 17.54 6.87
C LEU A 526 15.85 18.26 5.53
N LEU A 527 16.37 17.71 4.43
CA LEU A 527 16.13 18.24 3.09
C LEU A 527 14.62 18.26 2.77
N SER A 528 13.94 17.13 3.00
CA SER A 528 12.48 17.04 2.82
C SER A 528 11.73 18.04 3.71
N TYR A 529 12.19 18.25 4.95
CA TYR A 529 11.61 19.19 5.89
C TYR A 529 11.80 20.66 5.47
N ILE A 530 12.96 20.99 4.92
CA ILE A 530 13.28 22.35 4.43
C ILE A 530 12.41 22.66 3.22
N LEU A 531 12.20 21.69 2.33
CA LEU A 531 11.57 21.88 1.03
C LEU A 531 10.05 21.64 1.03
N ARG A 532 9.45 21.25 2.15
CA ARG A 532 7.99 21.09 2.27
C ARG A 532 7.23 22.41 2.26
N TYR A 533 5.96 22.37 1.85
CA TYR A 533 5.08 23.55 1.77
C TYR A 533 5.01 24.33 3.09
N SER A 534 4.85 23.66 4.22
CA SER A 534 4.75 24.33 5.53
C SER A 534 6.03 25.04 5.98
N THR A 535 7.14 24.87 5.23
CA THR A 535 8.43 25.49 5.49
C THR A 535 8.79 26.52 4.40
N ILE A 536 9.11 26.10 3.17
CA ILE A 536 9.63 27.01 2.14
C ILE A 536 8.55 27.90 1.55
N ASN A 537 7.38 27.35 1.18
CA ASN A 537 6.27 28.15 0.67
C ASN A 537 5.73 29.08 1.75
N ARG A 538 5.64 28.60 2.99
CA ARG A 538 5.24 29.43 4.14
C ARG A 538 6.20 30.59 4.37
N PHE A 539 7.51 30.37 4.26
CA PHE A 539 8.51 31.45 4.31
C PHE A 539 8.26 32.49 3.21
N LEU A 540 8.04 32.05 1.97
CA LEU A 540 7.76 32.95 0.84
C LEU A 540 6.43 33.73 0.99
N LYS A 541 5.49 33.23 1.80
CA LYS A 541 4.24 33.93 2.11
C LYS A 541 4.38 34.94 3.24
N GLU A 542 5.21 34.64 4.24
CA GLU A 542 5.40 35.48 5.42
C GLU A 542 6.41 36.62 5.17
N GLU A 543 7.42 36.42 4.32
CA GLU A 543 8.44 37.42 4.03
C GLU A 543 8.07 38.30 2.82
N PRO A 544 8.21 39.64 2.89
CA PRO A 544 7.96 40.50 1.76
C PRO A 544 8.96 40.27 0.62
N ASP A 545 8.48 40.17 -0.62
CA ASP A 545 9.31 39.97 -1.83
C ASP A 545 10.44 41.02 -1.96
N VAL A 546 10.24 42.21 -1.40
CA VAL A 546 11.20 43.32 -1.39
C VAL A 546 12.42 43.05 -0.48
N GLU A 547 12.27 42.23 0.54
CA GLU A 547 13.28 42.00 1.58
C GLU A 547 14.18 40.79 1.31
N ILE A 548 13.82 39.96 0.32
CA ILE A 548 14.53 38.72 -0.08
C ILE A 548 14.98 38.78 -1.56
N ARG A 549 15.39 39.97 -2.01
CA ARG A 549 15.68 40.26 -3.43
C ARG A 549 16.91 39.56 -4.00
N ASP A 550 17.83 39.11 -3.14
CA ASP A 550 19.10 38.51 -3.56
C ASP A 550 19.41 37.23 -2.76
N PRO A 551 20.33 36.36 -3.27
CA PRO A 551 20.70 35.13 -2.61
C PRO A 551 21.16 35.28 -1.16
N VAL A 552 21.86 36.36 -0.82
CA VAL A 552 22.39 36.56 0.54
C VAL A 552 21.27 36.96 1.50
N THR A 553 20.42 37.91 1.12
CA THR A 553 19.29 38.35 1.96
C THR A 553 18.26 37.24 2.14
N PHE A 554 17.91 36.52 1.07
CA PHE A 554 17.06 35.32 1.12
C PHE A 554 17.59 34.31 2.14
N THR A 555 18.86 33.93 2.00
CA THR A 555 19.48 32.87 2.80
C THR A 555 19.60 33.23 4.27
N ASN A 556 19.97 34.47 4.59
CA ASN A 556 20.07 34.92 5.98
C ASN A 556 18.72 34.93 6.69
N ARG A 557 17.66 35.38 6.00
CA ARG A 557 16.29 35.37 6.54
C ARG A 557 15.75 33.95 6.65
N PHE A 558 15.93 33.14 5.61
CA PHE A 558 15.49 31.75 5.59
C PHE A 558 16.19 30.91 6.67
N HIS A 559 17.49 31.11 6.89
CA HIS A 559 18.22 30.47 7.99
C HIS A 559 17.60 30.82 9.34
N ARG A 560 17.34 32.10 9.64
CA ARG A 560 16.72 32.52 10.91
C ARG A 560 15.31 31.95 11.08
N PHE A 561 14.54 31.91 10.00
CA PHE A 561 13.20 31.31 9.97
C PHE A 561 13.27 29.81 10.32
N LEU A 562 14.19 29.07 9.69
CA LEU A 562 14.39 27.65 9.92
C LEU A 562 14.95 27.34 11.30
N GLU A 563 15.93 28.10 11.78
CA GLU A 563 16.57 27.89 13.09
C GLU A 563 15.54 27.87 14.23
N LYS A 564 14.56 28.79 14.19
CA LYS A 564 13.45 28.82 15.15
C LYS A 564 12.58 27.56 15.10
N ARG A 565 12.36 26.99 13.91
CA ARG A 565 11.45 25.85 13.69
C ARG A 565 12.12 24.50 13.92
N VAL A 566 13.36 24.35 13.46
CA VAL A 566 14.18 23.15 13.64
C VAL A 566 14.71 23.06 15.08
N GLY A 567 14.73 24.17 15.82
CA GLY A 567 15.09 24.21 17.24
C GLY A 567 14.32 23.19 18.10
N GLY A 568 13.01 23.01 17.84
CA GLY A 568 12.15 22.05 18.54
C GLY A 568 12.25 20.59 18.07
N ILE A 569 13.04 20.31 17.02
CA ILE A 569 13.21 18.95 16.48
C ILE A 569 14.48 18.33 17.08
N ASN A 570 14.33 17.11 17.60
CA ASN A 570 15.44 16.33 18.16
C ASN A 570 16.17 15.57 17.04
N LEU A 571 17.04 16.28 16.30
CA LEU A 571 17.91 15.71 15.27
C LEU A 571 19.36 16.05 15.60
N ILE A 572 20.25 15.08 15.35
CA ILE A 572 21.68 15.18 15.65
C ILE A 572 22.35 16.14 14.66
N TRP A 573 22.04 16.03 13.37
CA TRP A 573 22.73 16.73 12.29
C TRP A 573 22.05 18.03 11.86
N LYS A 574 21.09 18.54 12.64
CA LYS A 574 20.35 19.77 12.29
C LYS A 574 21.25 20.98 12.06
N SER A 575 22.26 21.19 12.92
CA SER A 575 23.18 22.32 12.79
C SER A 575 24.03 22.22 11.53
N TYR A 576 24.45 21.00 11.17
CA TYR A 576 25.25 20.76 9.96
C TYR A 576 24.47 21.12 8.68
N VAL A 577 23.19 20.75 8.60
CA VAL A 577 22.34 21.15 7.45
C VAL A 577 22.04 22.65 7.45
N LEU A 578 21.87 23.27 8.61
CA LEU A 578 21.74 24.74 8.71
C LEU A 578 23.01 25.47 8.23
N GLU A 579 24.19 24.88 8.42
CA GLU A 579 25.43 25.41 7.85
C GLU A 579 25.44 25.35 6.33
N TRP A 580 24.80 24.38 5.69
CA TRP A 580 24.71 24.34 4.23
C TRP A 580 24.01 25.58 3.68
N ILE A 581 22.98 26.06 4.38
CA ILE A 581 22.28 27.30 4.06
C ILE A 581 23.26 28.47 4.16
N LYS A 582 24.04 28.58 5.24
CA LYS A 582 25.06 29.64 5.34
C LYS A 582 26.12 29.54 4.24
N ASP A 583 26.56 28.33 3.90
CA ASP A 583 27.57 28.09 2.86
C ASP A 583 27.08 28.48 1.47
N TYR A 584 25.78 28.34 1.21
CA TYR A 584 25.16 28.87 0.00
C TYR A 584 25.34 30.39 -0.09
N ALA A 585 25.05 31.14 0.98
CA ALA A 585 25.26 32.60 0.98
C ALA A 585 26.74 32.96 0.72
N LYS A 586 27.70 32.21 1.29
CA LYS A 586 29.14 32.45 1.10
C LYS A 586 29.57 32.40 -0.36
N LYS A 587 28.96 31.55 -1.19
CA LYS A 587 29.25 31.52 -2.64
C LYS A 587 29.02 32.85 -3.32
N PHE A 588 28.02 33.61 -2.87
CA PHE A 588 27.63 34.89 -3.47
C PHE A 588 28.31 36.09 -2.83
N PHE A 589 28.97 35.93 -1.68
CA PHE A 589 29.83 36.96 -1.09
C PHE A 589 31.17 37.13 -1.85
N ILE A 590 31.62 36.12 -2.60
CA ILE A 590 32.94 36.07 -3.24
C ILE A 590 32.90 36.55 -4.71
N VAL A 591 31.73 36.56 -5.33
CA VAL A 591 31.59 36.91 -6.76
C VAL A 591 31.39 38.42 -6.91
N GLU A 592 32.36 39.12 -7.50
CA GLU A 592 32.31 40.57 -7.82
C GLU A 592 31.28 40.93 -8.92
N GLU A 593 30.51 39.97 -9.44
CA GLU A 593 29.47 40.25 -10.43
C GLU A 593 28.28 40.95 -9.78
N LYS A 594 28.12 42.24 -10.08
CA LYS A 594 26.87 43.00 -9.91
C LYS A 594 25.80 42.47 -10.87
N ARG A 595 25.39 41.21 -10.69
CA ARG A 595 24.22 40.64 -11.36
C ARG A 595 22.99 40.92 -10.52
N ASP A 596 21.96 41.49 -11.13
CA ASP A 596 20.64 41.59 -10.50
C ASP A 596 19.99 40.20 -10.47
N TRP A 597 19.87 39.64 -9.27
CA TRP A 597 19.19 38.37 -9.04
C TRP A 597 17.69 38.60 -8.94
N LYS A 598 16.91 37.63 -9.44
CA LYS A 598 15.48 37.55 -9.15
C LYS A 598 15.22 36.50 -8.08
N LEU A 599 14.12 36.66 -7.34
CA LEU A 599 13.76 35.74 -6.26
C LEU A 599 13.50 34.32 -6.76
N ASP A 600 12.88 34.17 -7.94
CA ASP A 600 12.67 32.87 -8.56
C ASP A 600 14.02 32.22 -8.93
N GLU A 601 14.93 32.95 -9.57
CA GLU A 601 16.29 32.48 -9.86
C GLU A 601 17.04 32.06 -8.59
N THR A 602 16.92 32.85 -7.52
CA THR A 602 17.53 32.60 -6.21
C THR A 602 16.99 31.33 -5.57
N LEU A 603 15.67 31.19 -5.50
CA LEU A 603 15.02 30.02 -4.91
C LEU A 603 15.39 28.75 -5.67
N PHE A 604 15.49 28.84 -7.00
CA PHE A 604 15.83 27.71 -7.85
C PHE A 604 17.27 27.25 -7.72
N GLU A 605 18.22 28.18 -7.68
CA GLU A 605 19.61 27.82 -7.43
C GLU A 605 19.78 27.29 -6.01
N PHE A 606 19.04 27.81 -5.03
CA PHE A 606 19.04 27.33 -3.65
C PHE A 606 18.53 25.88 -3.52
N ILE A 607 17.37 25.55 -4.10
CA ILE A 607 16.83 24.19 -4.08
C ILE A 607 17.79 23.23 -4.76
N LYS A 608 18.27 23.59 -5.96
CA LYS A 608 19.23 22.79 -6.71
C LYS A 608 20.52 22.56 -5.92
N TYR A 609 21.04 23.60 -5.26
CA TYR A 609 22.21 23.49 -4.41
C TYR A 609 21.99 22.49 -3.27
N LEU A 610 20.86 22.56 -2.57
CA LEU A 610 20.56 21.65 -1.47
C LEU A 610 20.44 20.19 -1.94
N GLU A 611 19.78 19.95 -3.08
CA GLU A 611 19.63 18.61 -3.66
C GLU A 611 20.98 18.05 -4.13
N GLU A 612 21.78 18.84 -4.85
CA GLU A 612 23.12 18.42 -5.27
C GLU A 612 24.04 18.20 -4.07
N ARG A 613 23.90 19.01 -3.02
CA ARG A 613 24.68 18.87 -1.79
C ARG A 613 24.30 17.59 -1.05
N GLU A 614 23.00 17.36 -0.83
CA GLU A 614 22.52 16.15 -0.17
C GLU A 614 22.99 14.91 -0.93
N SER A 615 22.76 14.84 -2.24
CA SER A 615 23.18 13.71 -3.09
C SER A 615 24.70 13.44 -2.99
N LYS A 616 25.54 14.48 -2.99
CA LYS A 616 27.00 14.35 -2.81
C LYS A 616 27.38 13.88 -1.41
N GLU A 617 26.71 14.37 -0.37
CA GLU A 617 26.99 13.99 1.03
C GLU A 617 26.53 12.55 1.35
N GLN A 618 25.64 11.98 0.52
CA GLN A 618 25.30 10.54 0.56
C GLN A 618 26.40 9.63 -0.02
N GLU A 619 27.43 10.18 -0.69
CA GLU A 619 28.56 9.40 -1.21
C GLU A 619 29.54 9.03 -0.08
N PRO A 620 29.95 7.76 0.05
CA PRO A 620 30.93 7.32 1.05
C PRO A 620 32.22 8.13 1.07
N GLU A 621 32.73 8.51 -0.10
CA GLU A 621 33.93 9.33 -0.25
C GLU A 621 33.77 10.74 0.32
N THR A 622 32.58 11.32 0.23
CA THR A 622 32.29 12.64 0.81
C THR A 622 32.15 12.52 2.33
N PHE A 623 31.48 11.47 2.81
CA PHE A 623 31.38 11.19 4.23
C PHE A 623 32.77 10.98 4.88
N PHE A 624 33.70 10.35 4.19
CA PHE A 624 35.09 10.23 4.64
C PHE A 624 35.76 11.59 4.87
N LYS A 625 35.59 12.55 3.94
CA LYS A 625 36.09 13.92 4.12
C LYS A 625 35.41 14.65 5.28
N PHE A 626 34.12 14.36 5.49
CA PHE A 626 33.38 14.88 6.63
C PHE A 626 33.93 14.34 7.96
N LEU A 627 34.22 13.03 8.04
CA LEU A 627 34.81 12.40 9.23
C LEU A 627 36.15 13.06 9.62
N ASP A 628 37.05 13.32 8.67
CA ASP A 628 38.33 13.98 8.95
C ASP A 628 38.12 15.34 9.67
N LYS A 629 37.25 16.18 9.12
CA LYS A 629 36.89 17.47 9.75
C LYS A 629 36.24 17.31 11.11
N TYR A 630 35.37 16.30 11.26
CA TYR A 630 34.70 16.01 12.53
C TYR A 630 35.71 15.64 13.62
N ILE A 631 36.66 14.76 13.31
CA ILE A 631 37.68 14.26 14.23
C ILE A 631 38.64 15.36 14.68
N GLN A 632 38.95 16.32 13.80
CA GLN A 632 39.79 17.46 14.16
C GLN A 632 39.19 18.30 15.31
N ASN A 633 37.86 18.39 15.37
CA ASN A 633 37.11 19.14 16.38
C ASN A 633 36.89 18.38 17.71
N VAL A 634 37.25 17.09 17.79
CA VAL A 634 37.15 16.32 19.04
C VAL A 634 38.31 16.70 19.97
N THR A 635 37.96 17.07 21.20
CA THR A 635 38.91 17.57 22.21
C THR A 635 39.44 16.48 23.13
N ASP A 636 38.69 15.40 23.36
CA ASP A 636 39.15 14.28 24.19
C ASP A 636 40.22 13.46 23.42
N PRO A 637 41.44 13.34 23.96
CA PRO A 637 42.53 12.62 23.28
C PRO A 637 42.24 11.12 23.11
N ILE A 638 41.52 10.48 24.03
CA ILE A 638 41.20 9.03 23.98
C ILE A 638 40.14 8.78 22.90
N GLU A 639 39.07 9.57 22.90
CA GLU A 639 38.04 9.49 21.85
C GLU A 639 38.64 9.78 20.47
N LYS A 640 39.49 10.81 20.38
CA LYS A 640 40.16 11.19 19.13
C LYS A 640 41.04 10.07 18.60
N GLU A 641 41.81 9.39 19.44
CA GLU A 641 42.67 8.29 19.03
C GLU A 641 41.86 7.09 18.50
N ASN A 642 40.72 6.79 19.12
CA ASN A 642 39.80 5.75 18.68
C ASN A 642 39.06 6.13 17.39
N LEU A 643 38.68 7.40 17.22
CA LEU A 643 38.07 7.89 15.98
C LEU A 643 39.05 7.90 14.81
N VAL A 644 40.34 8.17 15.05
CA VAL A 644 41.39 8.04 14.02
C VAL A 644 41.57 6.58 13.61
N ASP A 645 41.45 5.64 14.55
CA ASP A 645 41.45 4.21 14.25
C ASP A 645 40.24 3.83 13.36
N PHE A 646 39.04 4.24 13.77
CA PHE A 646 37.81 4.09 12.97
C PHE A 646 37.93 4.68 11.56
N TYR A 647 38.50 5.89 11.44
CA TYR A 647 38.69 6.57 10.16
C TYR A 647 39.55 5.76 9.18
N LYS A 648 40.64 5.14 9.65
CA LYS A 648 41.49 4.27 8.82
C LYS A 648 40.74 3.04 8.33
N HIS A 649 39.96 2.41 9.21
CA HIS A 649 39.14 1.26 8.82
C HIS A 649 38.03 1.66 7.85
N TYR A 650 37.43 2.83 8.02
CA TYR A 650 36.43 3.36 7.09
C TYR A 650 37.02 3.59 5.69
N ASP A 651 38.22 4.19 5.59
CA ASP A 651 38.93 4.37 4.31
C ASP A 651 39.12 3.05 3.57
N TYR A 652 39.61 2.03 4.28
CA TYR A 652 39.76 0.68 3.75
C TYR A 652 38.41 0.11 3.26
N CYS A 653 37.33 0.31 4.03
CA CYS A 653 36.00 -0.18 3.68
C CYS A 653 35.42 0.47 2.42
N ILE A 654 35.73 1.74 2.14
CA ILE A 654 35.36 2.40 0.88
C ILE A 654 35.94 1.63 -0.32
N GLY A 655 37.18 1.15 -0.20
CA GLY A 655 37.85 0.35 -1.25
C GLY A 655 37.18 -1.00 -1.54
N ILE A 656 36.49 -1.59 -0.56
CA ILE A 656 35.84 -2.91 -0.69
C ILE A 656 34.38 -2.80 -1.15
N LYS A 657 33.82 -1.58 -1.25
CA LYS A 657 32.39 -1.37 -1.55
C LYS A 657 31.91 -2.05 -2.85
N THR A 658 32.80 -2.18 -3.83
CA THR A 658 32.53 -2.81 -5.14
C THR A 658 32.93 -4.29 -5.19
N GLU A 659 33.96 -4.68 -4.44
CA GLU A 659 34.50 -6.05 -4.47
C GLU A 659 33.76 -7.00 -3.51
N PHE A 660 33.24 -6.50 -2.39
CA PHE A 660 32.51 -7.33 -1.43
C PHE A 660 31.23 -7.94 -2.01
N PRO A 661 30.36 -7.20 -2.73
CA PRO A 661 29.20 -7.80 -3.40
C PRO A 661 29.59 -8.88 -4.41
N LYS A 662 30.70 -8.70 -5.16
CA LYS A 662 31.22 -9.72 -6.10
C LYS A 662 31.73 -10.96 -5.36
N TYR A 663 32.38 -10.77 -4.22
CA TYR A 663 32.80 -11.88 -3.35
C TYR A 663 31.61 -12.72 -2.91
N VAL A 664 30.56 -12.08 -2.38
CA VAL A 664 29.32 -12.76 -1.96
C VAL A 664 28.66 -13.44 -3.16
N GLN A 665 28.56 -12.76 -4.31
CA GLN A 665 28.04 -13.33 -5.55
C GLN A 665 28.75 -14.65 -5.90
N SER A 666 30.08 -14.68 -5.87
CA SER A 666 30.86 -15.88 -6.22
C SER A 666 30.60 -17.05 -5.26
N LYS A 667 30.33 -16.78 -3.96
CA LYS A 667 29.99 -17.79 -2.96
C LYS A 667 28.59 -18.34 -3.21
N VAL A 668 27.63 -17.47 -3.56
CA VAL A 668 26.25 -17.85 -3.93
C VAL A 668 26.25 -18.71 -5.20
N GLU A 669 26.96 -18.30 -6.25
CA GLU A 669 27.08 -19.05 -7.51
C GLU A 669 27.72 -20.43 -7.30
N LYS A 670 28.73 -20.53 -6.44
CA LYS A 670 29.32 -21.83 -6.08
C LYS A 670 28.33 -22.70 -5.32
N GLU A 671 27.61 -22.13 -4.34
CA GLU A 671 26.69 -22.90 -3.52
C GLU A 671 25.51 -23.45 -4.32
N ILE A 672 24.91 -22.65 -5.21
CA ILE A 672 23.74 -23.11 -5.98
C ILE A 672 24.10 -24.28 -6.91
N ASN A 673 25.32 -24.30 -7.44
CA ASN A 673 25.81 -25.41 -8.27
C ASN A 673 26.04 -26.69 -7.47
N LEU A 674 26.45 -26.57 -6.20
CA LEU A 674 26.63 -27.69 -5.27
C LEU A 674 25.34 -28.07 -4.53
N PHE A 675 24.26 -27.31 -4.71
CA PHE A 675 23.01 -27.51 -3.99
C PHE A 675 22.29 -28.76 -4.51
N ILE A 676 22.40 -29.82 -3.71
CA ILE A 676 21.64 -31.07 -3.84
C ILE A 676 20.59 -31.09 -2.74
N THR A 677 19.37 -31.45 -3.14
CA THR A 677 18.18 -31.53 -2.30
C THR A 677 17.63 -32.95 -2.36
N ASP A 678 17.27 -33.47 -1.19
CA ASP A 678 16.51 -34.70 -1.08
C ASP A 678 15.02 -34.40 -1.20
N GLN A 679 14.25 -35.42 -1.59
CA GLN A 679 12.80 -35.36 -1.56
C GLN A 679 12.29 -35.03 -0.16
N GLU A 680 11.37 -34.08 -0.08
CA GLU A 680 10.77 -33.68 1.19
C GLU A 680 9.89 -34.81 1.72
N ARG A 681 10.18 -35.23 2.95
CA ARG A 681 9.36 -36.16 3.71
C ARG A 681 9.15 -35.56 5.10
N LEU A 682 7.91 -35.23 5.41
CA LEU A 682 7.50 -34.66 6.70
C LEU A 682 6.27 -35.35 7.24
N LYS A 683 5.92 -35.09 8.51
CA LYS A 683 4.62 -35.52 9.02
C LYS A 683 3.53 -34.71 8.32
N PRO A 684 2.35 -35.30 8.00
CA PRO A 684 1.27 -34.62 7.27
C PRO A 684 0.88 -33.24 7.79
N ILE A 685 0.88 -33.05 9.13
CA ILE A 685 0.50 -31.77 9.74
C ILE A 685 1.54 -30.67 9.50
N GLU A 686 2.82 -31.02 9.38
CA GLU A 686 3.94 -30.09 9.17
C GLU A 686 3.93 -29.48 7.75
N TYR A 687 3.19 -30.09 6.83
CA TYR A 687 2.98 -29.51 5.50
C TYR A 687 2.02 -28.32 5.50
N PHE A 688 1.16 -28.13 6.52
CA PHE A 688 0.12 -27.08 6.52
C PHE A 688 0.61 -25.68 6.93
N SER A 689 1.86 -25.57 7.37
CA SER A 689 2.48 -24.30 7.80
C SER A 689 3.99 -24.34 7.65
N ILE A 690 4.57 -23.24 7.19
CA ILE A 690 6.01 -22.97 7.33
C ILE A 690 6.26 -22.29 8.68
N ASP A 691 5.47 -21.25 8.95
CA ASP A 691 5.46 -20.47 10.18
C ASP A 691 4.01 -20.05 10.52
N GLU A 692 3.84 -19.16 11.49
CA GLU A 692 2.51 -18.66 11.90
C GLU A 692 1.77 -17.89 10.80
N LYS A 693 2.49 -17.26 9.86
CA LYS A 693 1.94 -16.42 8.79
C LYS A 693 1.71 -17.22 7.50
N ASP A 694 2.64 -18.09 7.13
CA ASP A 694 2.62 -18.91 5.91
C ASP A 694 1.90 -20.26 6.14
N THR A 695 0.59 -20.18 6.38
CA THR A 695 -0.29 -21.36 6.55
C THR A 695 -1.13 -21.64 5.31
N PHE A 696 -1.56 -22.89 5.11
CA PHE A 696 -2.49 -23.24 4.02
C PHE A 696 -3.79 -22.43 4.06
N LYS A 697 -4.33 -22.19 5.27
CA LYS A 697 -5.53 -21.36 5.46
C LYS A 697 -5.30 -19.93 4.95
N ASN A 698 -4.18 -19.32 5.32
CA ASN A 698 -3.83 -17.97 4.86
C ASN A 698 -3.59 -17.94 3.36
N PHE A 699 -2.98 -18.98 2.78
CA PHE A 699 -2.81 -19.09 1.33
C PHE A 699 -4.16 -19.06 0.60
N VAL A 700 -5.13 -19.88 1.02
CA VAL A 700 -6.48 -19.91 0.41
C VAL A 700 -7.16 -18.55 0.58
N LYS A 701 -7.11 -17.97 1.77
CA LYS A 701 -7.70 -16.65 2.04
C LYS A 701 -7.11 -15.56 1.16
N GLU A 702 -5.79 -15.46 1.09
CA GLU A 702 -5.09 -14.35 0.44
C GLU A 702 -5.02 -14.48 -1.09
N LYS A 703 -4.93 -15.70 -1.64
CA LYS A 703 -4.74 -15.92 -3.08
C LYS A 703 -6.00 -16.39 -3.82
N GLU A 704 -6.96 -17.01 -3.13
CA GLU A 704 -8.08 -17.66 -3.80
C GLU A 704 -9.43 -17.02 -3.46
N LEU A 705 -9.65 -16.62 -2.20
CA LEU A 705 -10.89 -15.95 -1.79
C LEU A 705 -10.92 -14.47 -2.14
N LYS A 706 -9.77 -13.80 -2.09
CA LYS A 706 -9.66 -12.38 -2.48
C LYS A 706 -9.67 -12.25 -4.00
N TYR A 707 -10.79 -11.78 -4.54
CA TYR A 707 -11.01 -11.73 -5.98
C TYR A 707 -10.02 -10.80 -6.71
N PHE A 708 -9.65 -9.67 -6.09
CA PHE A 708 -8.68 -8.71 -6.65
C PHE A 708 -7.23 -8.94 -6.20
N SER A 709 -6.90 -10.14 -5.68
CA SER A 709 -5.55 -10.45 -5.17
C SER A 709 -4.44 -10.32 -6.22
N LYS A 710 -4.81 -10.43 -7.49
CA LYS A 710 -3.90 -10.31 -8.65
C LYS A 710 -3.77 -8.90 -9.21
N LEU A 711 -4.55 -7.95 -8.69
CA LEU A 711 -4.52 -6.57 -9.17
C LEU A 711 -3.46 -5.76 -8.43
N ILE A 712 -2.92 -4.77 -9.12
CA ILE A 712 -1.98 -3.79 -8.59
C ILE A 712 -2.56 -2.40 -8.88
N ALA A 713 -2.71 -1.59 -7.84
CA ALA A 713 -3.19 -0.21 -7.96
C ALA A 713 -2.05 0.71 -8.41
N ARG A 714 -2.10 1.16 -9.67
CA ARG A 714 -1.18 2.14 -10.26
C ARG A 714 -1.86 3.50 -10.33
N PRO A 715 -1.40 4.54 -9.62
CA PRO A 715 -2.03 5.86 -9.74
C PRO A 715 -1.92 6.35 -11.19
N VAL A 716 -3.00 6.90 -11.72
CA VAL A 716 -3.12 7.51 -13.06
C VAL A 716 -3.22 9.01 -12.93
N SER A 717 -4.06 9.47 -12.01
CA SER A 717 -4.26 10.88 -11.71
C SER A 717 -4.45 11.10 -10.21
N LEU A 718 -3.79 12.11 -9.66
CA LEU A 718 -4.04 12.64 -8.33
C LEU A 718 -4.37 14.13 -8.47
N ILE A 719 -5.58 14.50 -8.06
CA ILE A 719 -6.04 15.89 -8.03
C ILE A 719 -6.06 16.35 -6.58
N LEU A 720 -5.35 17.43 -6.31
CA LEU A 720 -5.30 18.11 -5.02
C LEU A 720 -5.98 19.46 -5.13
N LYS A 721 -6.72 19.84 -4.09
CA LYS A 721 -7.31 21.19 -3.96
C LYS A 721 -6.53 21.96 -2.90
N GLN A 722 -6.04 23.15 -3.25
CA GLN A 722 -5.32 24.01 -2.31
C GLN A 722 -6.23 24.48 -1.18
N ASP A 723 -5.72 24.42 0.05
CA ASP A 723 -6.40 24.99 1.21
C ASP A 723 -5.98 26.46 1.37
N LEU A 724 -6.82 27.36 0.84
CA LEU A 724 -6.58 28.81 0.85
C LEU A 724 -7.20 29.45 2.10
N THR A 725 -6.45 30.34 2.75
CA THR A 725 -6.98 31.18 3.83
C THR A 725 -8.03 32.17 3.31
N SER A 726 -8.79 32.81 4.21
CA SER A 726 -9.78 33.81 3.83
C SER A 726 -9.17 34.98 3.05
N GLU A 727 -7.97 35.42 3.44
CA GLU A 727 -7.22 36.48 2.75
C GLU A 727 -6.72 36.01 1.38
N GLU A 728 -6.18 34.78 1.31
CA GLU A 728 -5.69 34.22 0.05
C GLU A 728 -6.83 34.03 -0.96
N LYS A 729 -8.04 33.67 -0.53
CA LYS A 729 -9.21 33.54 -1.41
C LYS A 729 -9.52 34.82 -2.18
N GLU A 730 -9.16 36.00 -1.68
CA GLU A 730 -9.35 37.26 -2.40
C GLU A 730 -8.43 37.40 -3.61
N LEU A 731 -7.29 36.71 -3.61
CA LEU A 731 -6.31 36.67 -4.70
C LEU A 731 -6.72 35.72 -5.83
N PHE A 732 -7.71 34.86 -5.60
CA PHE A 732 -8.17 33.87 -6.57
C PHE A 732 -9.62 34.12 -6.98
N LYS A 733 -9.94 33.84 -8.24
CA LYS A 733 -11.33 33.91 -8.75
C LYS A 733 -12.06 32.56 -8.68
N ALA A 734 -11.33 31.48 -8.44
CA ALA A 734 -11.84 30.13 -8.27
C ALA A 734 -10.83 29.26 -7.50
N ASP A 735 -11.14 27.99 -7.27
CA ASP A 735 -10.26 27.06 -6.57
C ASP A 735 -8.96 26.78 -7.35
N LEU A 736 -7.83 26.76 -6.64
CA LEU A 736 -6.54 26.31 -7.15
C LEU A 736 -6.42 24.78 -7.00
N PHE A 737 -6.11 24.11 -8.10
CA PHE A 737 -5.90 22.67 -8.17
C PHE A 737 -4.48 22.34 -8.62
N HIS A 738 -3.89 21.32 -7.99
CA HIS A 738 -2.67 20.66 -8.48
C HIS A 738 -3.03 19.27 -9.00
N VAL A 739 -2.54 18.92 -10.18
CA VAL A 739 -2.80 17.64 -10.84
C VAL A 739 -1.49 16.94 -11.11
N PHE A 740 -1.36 15.72 -10.59
CA PHE A 740 -0.28 14.80 -10.89
C PHE A 740 -0.77 13.79 -11.92
N GLU A 741 -0.18 13.78 -13.10
CA GLU A 741 -0.48 12.80 -14.16
C GLU A 741 0.63 11.76 -14.26
N PHE A 742 0.28 10.48 -14.10
CA PHE A 742 1.24 9.38 -14.11
C PHE A 742 1.24 8.65 -15.46
N LYS A 743 2.43 8.33 -15.96
CA LYS A 743 2.66 7.57 -17.21
C LYS A 743 3.66 6.46 -16.95
N TYR A 744 3.27 5.22 -17.26
CA TYR A 744 4.11 4.04 -17.05
C TYR A 744 4.62 3.49 -18.38
N TRP A 745 5.91 3.17 -18.44
CA TRP A 745 6.55 2.42 -19.52
C TRP A 745 7.38 1.27 -18.95
N HIS A 746 6.74 0.12 -18.80
CA HIS A 746 7.37 -1.11 -18.32
C HIS A 746 8.07 -0.93 -16.96
N LYS A 747 9.41 -0.72 -16.95
CA LYS A 747 10.22 -0.52 -15.73
C LYS A 747 10.42 0.94 -15.35
N ASN A 748 9.89 1.88 -16.13
CA ASN A 748 10.05 3.31 -15.89
C ASN A 748 8.69 3.98 -15.72
N THR A 749 8.66 5.05 -14.95
CA THR A 749 7.49 5.92 -14.79
C THR A 749 7.90 7.38 -14.96
N LYS A 750 6.97 8.20 -15.45
CA LYS A 750 7.06 9.66 -15.42
C LYS A 750 5.78 10.20 -14.84
N PHE A 751 5.89 11.15 -13.92
CA PHE A 751 4.74 11.91 -13.45
C PHE A 751 4.95 13.40 -13.67
N ASP A 752 3.97 14.01 -14.32
CA ASP A 752 3.92 15.42 -14.66
C ASP A 752 3.07 16.15 -13.60
N ILE A 753 3.53 17.30 -13.11
CA ILE A 753 2.84 18.12 -12.12
C ILE A 753 2.38 19.40 -12.79
N ALA A 754 1.07 19.65 -12.74
CA ALA A 754 0.45 20.81 -13.34
C ALA A 754 -0.53 21.48 -12.37
N ASP A 755 -0.86 22.73 -12.63
CA ASP A 755 -1.91 23.44 -11.92
C ASP A 755 -2.71 24.37 -12.83
N ASN A 756 -3.84 24.86 -12.33
CA ASN A 756 -4.67 25.83 -13.04
C ASN A 756 -4.38 27.29 -12.60
N PHE A 757 -3.21 27.58 -12.01
CA PHE A 757 -2.91 28.88 -11.40
C PHE A 757 -3.10 30.04 -12.37
N LYS A 758 -2.66 29.86 -13.63
CA LYS A 758 -2.82 30.84 -14.73
C LYS A 758 -4.28 31.29 -14.88
N GLU A 759 -5.20 30.35 -14.75
CA GLU A 759 -6.61 30.59 -14.99
C GLU A 759 -7.27 31.19 -13.76
N VAL A 760 -6.85 30.85 -12.55
CA VAL A 760 -7.58 31.22 -11.33
C VAL A 760 -6.99 32.38 -10.55
N TYR A 761 -5.72 32.72 -10.74
CA TYR A 761 -5.05 33.80 -10.02
C TYR A 761 -5.41 35.19 -10.58
N ARG A 762 -5.65 36.17 -9.70
CA ARG A 762 -5.96 37.55 -10.08
C ARG A 762 -4.67 38.36 -10.20
N GLU A 763 -4.16 38.53 -11.43
CA GLU A 763 -2.94 39.33 -11.67
C GLU A 763 -3.09 40.84 -11.31
N TRP A 764 -4.32 41.33 -11.12
CA TRP A 764 -4.65 42.76 -10.99
C TRP A 764 -5.04 43.22 -9.58
N VAL A 765 -4.68 42.49 -8.51
CA VAL A 765 -4.63 43.14 -7.19
C VAL A 765 -3.38 44.02 -7.13
N LYS A 766 -3.49 45.16 -7.83
CA LYS A 766 -2.69 46.36 -7.67
C LYS A 766 -3.63 47.47 -7.24
N LEU A 767 -3.63 47.77 -5.95
CA LEU A 767 -3.15 49.05 -5.42
C LEU A 767 -2.93 48.89 -3.91
#